data_AF-A0A9R1U635-F1
#
_entry.id   AF-A0A9R1U635-F1
#
_cell.length_a   1.000
_cell.length_b   1.000
_cell.length_c   1.000
_cell.angle_alpha   90.00
_cell.angle_beta   90.00
_cell.angle_gamma   90.00
#
_symmetry.space_group_name_H-M   'P 1'
#
loop_
_entity.id
_entity.type
_entity.pdbx_description
1 polymer ?
#
loop_
_entity_poly.entity_id
_entity_poly.type
_entity_poly.pdbx_seq_one_letter_code
_entity_poly.pdbx_strand_id
1 'polypeptide(L)'
;MEKRLEPLDNFAMQFRGDTSKTKLKKLRKLIRDPITADNLLWIDKLLCQFLKETGSEGFKVKDLPDIVVVLEFLGWSARETPEYEKHLMKLLEMIGRPPGVDKFSENLTSFETLEHYFTHLGCLIILMPGKEQIVKILRSLHELFTRPNRVDVSAIKLQYLYESVENSSLPEILSRLINPCPPDIRSNLLEVISDLVKASEVCYIVNSLILQLTISYQKFHEKNTRDELVLTIQVLWMLIKSAQSSGDLPSTWKNSSPQNHEVMTCLKNIFMEIVDDSSSDSHVKTIRNDLAMILLGGFVAKAPWNLIKCGLATDIIILSKSLRIPRTQEDLFFTKTLLALLCHFTTSPFCISIMTQNAVIPGILGLLGIDEGSRVPKRSSYSSQLLPSVMRTLSTLVPQLLHDFLESQGPQKLLIMLEWSVTMGLNSSIALETLRTIYSIISLQIPDCMMQFKAAGILTALVNLTNRIITLEELTLHSQTLLTLLIMTLDHLQRANSSLSSCEDSLKIIEKLLQRCQNPEDFVINDKLLISLGSFTWTCVTASSEALQKFIERGGTYLILDTLDKSHRHPQNIFMGILSDMCVNSHCIPHLCTWRGLNKSKGLLSLLSRLWRDEERRIGVKRTPRGCIEDIELPLMGRIQWRNTFYTKTIENYSPTLESWVGSVRPKIYSIRKQLLANAEVYEIVRDHYKILAEDLSPEDEITLCIVDQFFRFSRGQVWGEVLRYLKQKGVNPLGADGEMLLVMCQRHRECGLYVRDCQERIIWGQEKKERAREVQEINRFRDARLMAALEAAQTVDFIERTADRDYRVERKERQEAQVNQGLRFPHGVIPSDCHRTYPENWNVTTIFNQVHRIKTAPSFPDPDNVERASPRSLTPAVSCEFSDDWDY
;
A
#
# COMPACT_ATOMS: atom_id res chain seq x y z
N MET A 1 -79.81 -19.83 -44.75
CA MET A 1 -79.72 -19.16 -43.43
C MET A 1 -78.61 -18.13 -43.52
N GLU A 2 -78.77 -17.00 -44.20
CA GLU A 2 -79.65 -15.87 -43.85
C GLU A 2 -79.68 -15.62 -42.33
N LYS A 3 -78.63 -15.00 -41.81
CA LYS A 3 -78.70 -13.92 -40.80
C LYS A 3 -77.30 -13.32 -40.52
N ARG A 4 -77.21 -12.00 -40.75
CA ARG A 4 -76.17 -11.04 -40.34
C ARG A 4 -74.83 -11.03 -41.10
N LEU A 5 -74.89 -10.64 -42.37
CA LEU A 5 -73.90 -9.73 -42.94
C LEU A 5 -74.27 -8.31 -42.50
N GLU A 6 -73.50 -7.71 -41.59
CA GLU A 6 -73.46 -6.24 -41.55
C GLU A 6 -72.78 -5.77 -42.85
N PRO A 7 -73.27 -4.70 -43.51
CA PRO A 7 -72.60 -4.16 -44.69
C PRO A 7 -71.16 -3.79 -44.31
N LEU A 8 -70.17 -4.22 -45.10
CA LEU A 8 -68.79 -3.73 -44.98
C LEU A 8 -68.73 -2.18 -44.99
N ASP A 9 -69.70 -1.53 -45.63
CA ASP A 9 -69.90 -0.08 -45.59
C ASP A 9 -70.27 0.47 -44.20
N ASN A 10 -71.01 -0.29 -43.37
CA ASN A 10 -71.29 0.07 -41.98
C ASN A 10 -70.07 -0.15 -41.07
N PHE A 11 -69.24 -1.15 -41.36
CA PHE A 11 -67.94 -1.34 -40.70
C PHE A 11 -66.97 -0.18 -41.05
N ALA A 12 -67.05 0.34 -42.28
CA ALA A 12 -66.30 1.52 -42.73
C ALA A 12 -66.82 2.84 -42.11
N MET A 13 -68.13 2.95 -41.84
CA MET A 13 -68.76 4.13 -41.21
C MET A 13 -68.38 4.31 -39.74
N GLN A 14 -68.10 3.24 -38.99
CA GLN A 14 -67.73 3.32 -37.56
C GLN A 14 -66.38 4.01 -37.26
N PHE A 15 -65.54 4.27 -38.27
CA PHE A 15 -64.16 4.73 -38.08
C PHE A 15 -63.75 5.88 -39.01
N ARG A 16 -64.65 6.85 -39.28
CA ARG A 16 -64.28 8.15 -39.90
C ARG A 16 -63.53 9.02 -38.88
N GLY A 17 -62.22 8.81 -38.77
CA GLY A 17 -61.30 9.71 -38.06
C GLY A 17 -59.96 9.74 -38.80
N ASP A 18 -59.53 10.93 -39.21
CA ASP A 18 -58.40 11.25 -40.11
C ASP A 18 -57.00 11.05 -39.51
N THR A 19 -56.72 9.93 -38.83
CA THR A 19 -55.38 9.70 -38.25
C THR A 19 -54.76 8.40 -38.75
N SER A 20 -53.45 8.40 -38.98
CA SER A 20 -52.67 7.20 -39.38
C SER A 20 -52.94 5.98 -38.47
N LYS A 21 -53.21 6.25 -37.18
CA LYS A 21 -53.55 5.26 -36.15
C LYS A 21 -54.88 4.54 -36.36
N THR A 22 -55.93 5.21 -36.85
CA THR A 22 -57.22 4.56 -37.16
C THR A 22 -57.09 3.67 -38.40
N LYS A 23 -56.19 4.01 -39.33
CA LYS A 23 -55.93 3.22 -40.55
C LYS A 23 -55.08 1.98 -40.29
N LEU A 24 -54.06 2.05 -39.45
CA LEU A 24 -53.28 0.88 -38.99
C LEU A 24 -54.16 -0.14 -38.27
N LYS A 25 -55.08 0.33 -37.40
CA LYS A 25 -56.07 -0.52 -36.73
C LYS A 25 -57.08 -1.15 -37.71
N LYS A 26 -57.46 -0.44 -38.79
CA LYS A 26 -58.28 -0.99 -39.88
C LYS A 26 -57.51 -2.11 -40.60
N LEU A 27 -56.25 -1.84 -40.98
CA LEU A 27 -55.35 -2.80 -41.62
C LEU A 27 -55.19 -4.08 -40.79
N ARG A 28 -54.91 -3.95 -39.48
CA ARG A 28 -54.80 -5.10 -38.57
C ARG A 28 -56.10 -5.91 -38.46
N LYS A 29 -57.27 -5.26 -38.43
CA LYS A 29 -58.57 -5.96 -38.37
C LYS A 29 -58.88 -6.72 -39.65
N LEU A 30 -58.56 -6.15 -40.82
CA LEU A 30 -58.75 -6.80 -42.13
C LEU A 30 -57.81 -7.99 -42.35
N ILE A 31 -56.56 -7.85 -41.90
CA ILE A 31 -55.53 -8.88 -42.03
C ILE A 31 -55.82 -10.09 -41.13
N ARG A 32 -56.42 -9.87 -39.94
CA ARG A 32 -56.73 -10.96 -38.99
C ARG A 32 -58.04 -11.69 -39.26
N ASP A 33 -58.92 -11.13 -40.08
CA ASP A 33 -60.19 -11.75 -40.43
C ASP A 33 -59.99 -12.65 -41.67
N PRO A 34 -60.16 -13.98 -41.54
CA PRO A 34 -59.87 -14.95 -42.61
C PRO A 34 -60.73 -14.77 -43.86
N ILE A 35 -61.82 -13.98 -43.80
CA ILE A 35 -62.71 -13.71 -44.94
C ILE A 35 -62.28 -12.46 -45.72
N THR A 36 -61.62 -11.50 -45.07
CA THR A 36 -61.22 -10.22 -45.69
C THR A 36 -59.75 -10.15 -46.10
N ALA A 37 -58.95 -11.15 -45.70
CA ALA A 37 -57.51 -11.24 -46.02
C ALA A 37 -57.22 -11.33 -47.53
N ASP A 38 -58.16 -11.86 -48.34
CA ASP A 38 -58.02 -12.01 -49.79
C ASP A 38 -58.38 -10.74 -50.59
N ASN A 39 -58.81 -9.66 -49.91
CA ASN A 39 -59.34 -8.46 -50.57
C ASN A 39 -58.22 -7.47 -50.99
N LEU A 40 -57.48 -7.87 -52.04
CA LEU A 40 -56.28 -7.21 -52.58
C LEU A 40 -56.40 -5.68 -52.74
N LEU A 41 -57.49 -5.22 -53.36
CA LEU A 41 -57.70 -3.81 -53.69
C LEU A 41 -57.84 -2.90 -52.47
N TRP A 42 -58.41 -3.41 -51.37
CA TRP A 42 -58.67 -2.59 -50.17
C TRP A 42 -57.45 -2.51 -49.27
N ILE A 43 -56.71 -3.62 -49.15
CA ILE A 43 -55.45 -3.71 -48.42
C ILE A 43 -54.38 -2.86 -49.11
N ASP A 44 -54.25 -2.94 -50.43
CA ASP A 44 -53.33 -2.13 -51.22
C ASP A 44 -53.62 -0.63 -51.08
N LYS A 45 -54.89 -0.22 -51.20
CA LYS A 45 -55.31 1.19 -51.05
C LYS A 45 -55.03 1.72 -49.64
N LEU A 46 -55.24 0.92 -48.60
CA LEU A 46 -54.96 1.30 -47.22
C LEU A 46 -53.45 1.35 -46.93
N LEU A 47 -52.64 0.45 -47.49
CA LEU A 47 -51.18 0.47 -47.39
C LEU A 47 -50.59 1.69 -48.13
N CYS A 48 -51.06 1.99 -49.33
CA CYS A 48 -50.69 3.18 -50.09
C CYS A 48 -51.04 4.48 -49.35
N GLN A 49 -52.22 4.54 -48.73
CA GLN A 49 -52.64 5.69 -47.93
C GLN A 49 -51.83 5.81 -46.64
N PHE A 50 -51.55 4.67 -45.97
CA PHE A 50 -50.67 4.64 -44.81
C PHE A 50 -49.27 5.13 -45.16
N LEU A 51 -48.61 4.57 -46.17
CA LEU A 51 -47.28 4.97 -46.63
C LEU A 51 -47.18 6.44 -47.08
N LYS A 52 -48.28 7.04 -47.57
CA LYS A 52 -48.32 8.47 -47.90
C LYS A 52 -48.41 9.37 -46.66
N GLU A 53 -49.04 8.90 -45.58
CA GLU A 53 -49.25 9.66 -44.35
C GLU A 53 -48.12 9.49 -43.33
N THR A 54 -47.49 8.31 -43.22
CA THR A 54 -46.30 8.11 -42.39
C THR A 54 -45.09 8.86 -42.95
N GLY A 55 -45.13 9.22 -44.24
CA GLY A 55 -44.10 10.00 -44.91
C GLY A 55 -42.70 9.40 -44.77
N SER A 56 -41.69 10.23 -44.96
CA SER A 56 -40.29 9.87 -44.71
C SER A 56 -39.90 9.96 -43.23
N GLU A 57 -40.83 9.96 -42.26
CA GLU A 57 -40.50 10.24 -40.85
C GLU A 57 -40.32 9.00 -39.96
N GLY A 58 -40.44 7.78 -40.53
CA GLY A 58 -40.23 6.52 -39.78
C GLY A 58 -41.44 6.11 -38.93
N PHE A 59 -41.29 5.06 -38.11
CA PHE A 59 -42.38 4.49 -37.31
C PHE A 59 -42.48 5.12 -35.92
N LYS A 60 -43.70 5.27 -35.38
CA LYS A 60 -43.89 5.66 -33.97
C LYS A 60 -43.92 4.46 -33.05
N VAL A 61 -43.37 4.59 -31.85
CA VAL A 61 -43.29 3.50 -30.85
C VAL A 61 -44.65 2.87 -30.54
N LYS A 62 -45.70 3.69 -30.43
CA LYS A 62 -47.08 3.23 -30.12
C LYS A 62 -47.71 2.38 -31.22
N ASP A 63 -47.20 2.51 -32.44
CA ASP A 63 -47.75 1.89 -33.63
C ASP A 63 -46.97 0.61 -34.02
N LEU A 64 -45.79 0.36 -33.39
CA LEU A 64 -44.94 -0.80 -33.65
C LEU A 64 -45.67 -2.16 -33.54
N PRO A 65 -46.52 -2.44 -32.53
CA PRO A 65 -47.21 -3.73 -32.44
C PRO A 65 -48.15 -3.99 -33.63
N ASP A 66 -48.79 -2.94 -34.14
CA ASP A 66 -49.70 -3.05 -35.28
C ASP A 66 -48.89 -3.17 -36.59
N ILE A 67 -47.71 -2.53 -36.68
CA ILE A 67 -46.78 -2.65 -37.81
C ILE A 67 -46.19 -4.05 -37.92
N VAL A 68 -45.84 -4.70 -36.80
CA VAL A 68 -45.32 -6.08 -36.79
C VAL A 68 -46.31 -7.03 -37.47
N VAL A 69 -47.60 -6.94 -37.14
CA VAL A 69 -48.66 -7.78 -37.74
C VAL A 69 -48.77 -7.54 -39.25
N VAL A 70 -48.60 -6.29 -39.69
CA VAL A 70 -48.62 -5.94 -41.12
C VAL A 70 -47.38 -6.48 -41.84
N LEU A 71 -46.19 -6.39 -41.23
CA LEU A 71 -44.96 -6.94 -41.79
C LEU A 71 -44.99 -8.47 -41.90
N GLU A 72 -45.52 -9.16 -40.89
CA GLU A 72 -45.72 -10.61 -40.94
C GLU A 72 -46.65 -11.01 -42.07
N PHE A 73 -47.82 -10.38 -42.19
CA PHE A 73 -48.76 -10.64 -43.28
C PHE A 73 -48.12 -10.39 -44.64
N LEU A 74 -47.46 -9.24 -44.84
CA LEU A 74 -46.79 -8.93 -46.09
C LEU A 74 -45.65 -9.91 -46.40
N GLY A 75 -44.93 -10.40 -45.41
CA GLY A 75 -43.88 -11.42 -45.60
C GLY A 75 -44.42 -12.76 -46.12
N TRP A 76 -45.66 -13.13 -45.73
CA TRP A 76 -46.35 -14.31 -46.26
C TRP A 76 -47.00 -14.02 -47.62
N SER A 77 -47.75 -12.92 -47.74
CA SER A 77 -48.56 -12.59 -48.92
C SER A 77 -47.76 -12.05 -50.11
N ALA A 78 -46.55 -11.52 -49.90
CA ALA A 78 -45.64 -11.12 -50.99
C ALA A 78 -45.14 -12.31 -51.82
N ARG A 79 -45.29 -13.55 -51.32
CA ARG A 79 -44.96 -14.77 -52.09
C ARG A 79 -45.91 -14.99 -53.26
N GLU A 80 -47.15 -14.53 -53.13
CA GLU A 80 -48.23 -14.83 -54.07
C GLU A 80 -48.60 -13.60 -54.92
N THR A 81 -48.23 -12.38 -54.49
CA THR A 81 -48.63 -11.14 -55.18
C THR A 81 -47.50 -10.09 -55.24
N PRO A 82 -47.13 -9.62 -56.45
CA PRO A 82 -45.98 -8.71 -56.66
C PRO A 82 -46.23 -7.26 -56.23
N GLU A 83 -47.50 -6.87 -56.06
CA GLU A 83 -47.88 -5.53 -55.60
C GLU A 83 -47.54 -5.36 -54.11
N TYR A 84 -47.74 -6.39 -53.29
CA TYR A 84 -47.36 -6.40 -51.88
C TYR A 84 -45.85 -6.41 -51.67
N GLU A 85 -45.07 -6.96 -52.59
CA GLU A 85 -43.60 -6.91 -52.53
C GLU A 85 -43.06 -5.47 -52.58
N LYS A 86 -43.64 -4.61 -53.43
CA LYS A 86 -43.26 -3.18 -53.50
C LYS A 86 -43.57 -2.45 -52.20
N HIS A 87 -44.70 -2.78 -51.56
CA HIS A 87 -45.09 -2.22 -50.28
C HIS A 87 -44.19 -2.71 -49.14
N LEU A 88 -43.82 -3.98 -49.16
CA LEU A 88 -42.90 -4.60 -48.21
C LEU A 88 -41.51 -3.97 -48.29
N MET A 89 -40.92 -3.84 -49.48
CA MET A 89 -39.59 -3.23 -49.66
C MET A 89 -39.54 -1.78 -49.16
N LYS A 90 -40.64 -1.03 -49.32
CA LYS A 90 -40.75 0.35 -48.83
C LYS A 90 -40.95 0.43 -47.31
N LEU A 91 -41.67 -0.51 -46.71
CA LEU A 91 -41.77 -0.64 -45.26
C LEU A 91 -40.44 -1.05 -44.63
N LEU A 92 -39.71 -1.97 -45.26
CA LEU A 92 -38.38 -2.41 -44.82
C LEU A 92 -37.36 -1.25 -44.84
N GLU A 93 -37.41 -0.38 -45.84
CA GLU A 93 -36.57 0.82 -45.91
C GLU A 93 -36.83 1.82 -44.76
N MET A 94 -38.06 1.86 -44.24
CA MET A 94 -38.40 2.71 -43.09
C MET A 94 -37.94 2.14 -41.75
N ILE A 95 -37.61 0.84 -41.67
CA ILE A 95 -37.03 0.20 -40.47
C ILE A 95 -35.63 0.76 -40.16
N GLY A 96 -34.90 1.23 -41.17
CA GLY A 96 -33.57 1.83 -41.00
C GLY A 96 -33.56 3.18 -40.26
N ARG A 97 -34.69 3.63 -39.73
CA ARG A 97 -34.83 4.88 -38.98
C ARG A 97 -35.29 4.61 -37.55
N PRO A 98 -34.75 5.34 -36.55
CA PRO A 98 -35.11 5.14 -35.15
C PRO A 98 -36.59 5.47 -34.91
N PRO A 99 -37.34 4.66 -34.14
CA PRO A 99 -38.74 4.94 -33.90
C PRO A 99 -38.95 6.25 -33.12
N GLY A 100 -39.96 7.01 -33.52
CA GLY A 100 -40.33 8.30 -32.91
C GLY A 100 -41.21 8.15 -31.66
N VAL A 101 -41.00 9.05 -30.70
CA VAL A 101 -41.62 9.10 -29.38
C VAL A 101 -42.42 10.39 -29.24
N ASP A 102 -43.66 10.33 -28.74
CA ASP A 102 -44.49 11.54 -28.56
C ASP A 102 -44.21 12.25 -27.21
N LYS A 103 -43.69 11.52 -26.20
CA LYS A 103 -43.35 12.03 -24.85
C LYS A 103 -42.07 11.38 -24.32
N PHE A 104 -41.16 12.15 -23.71
CA PHE A 104 -39.91 11.60 -23.13
C PHE A 104 -40.11 10.46 -22.12
N SER A 105 -41.24 10.44 -21.41
CA SER A 105 -41.61 9.38 -20.47
C SER A 105 -41.83 8.02 -21.15
N GLU A 106 -42.13 8.01 -22.45
CA GLU A 106 -42.32 6.77 -23.21
C GLU A 106 -41.02 6.00 -23.39
N ASN A 107 -39.83 6.62 -23.26
CA ASN A 107 -38.54 5.90 -23.28
C ASN A 107 -38.41 4.87 -22.14
N LEU A 108 -39.13 5.06 -21.02
CA LEU A 108 -39.11 4.15 -19.88
C LEU A 108 -40.19 3.06 -19.95
N THR A 109 -41.29 3.32 -20.69
CA THR A 109 -42.41 2.38 -20.81
C THR A 109 -42.41 1.59 -22.12
N SER A 110 -41.58 1.97 -23.09
CA SER A 110 -41.51 1.35 -24.42
C SER A 110 -40.64 0.10 -24.50
N PHE A 111 -39.96 -0.27 -23.41
CA PHE A 111 -38.95 -1.34 -23.39
C PHE A 111 -39.50 -2.67 -23.91
N GLU A 112 -40.61 -3.16 -23.35
CA GLU A 112 -41.26 -4.40 -23.78
C GLU A 112 -41.75 -4.33 -25.24
N THR A 113 -42.24 -3.16 -25.67
CA THR A 113 -42.75 -2.97 -27.04
C THR A 113 -41.62 -3.01 -28.07
N LEU A 114 -40.46 -2.46 -27.73
CA LEU A 114 -39.25 -2.49 -28.55
C LEU A 114 -38.61 -3.89 -28.56
N GLU A 115 -38.56 -4.57 -27.42
CA GLU A 115 -38.07 -5.95 -27.31
C GLU A 115 -38.87 -6.91 -28.22
N HIS A 116 -40.21 -6.84 -28.16
CA HIS A 116 -41.08 -7.60 -29.05
C HIS A 116 -40.84 -7.23 -30.52
N TYR A 117 -40.76 -5.93 -30.84
CA TYR A 117 -40.50 -5.47 -32.20
C TYR A 117 -39.19 -6.05 -32.77
N PHE A 118 -38.07 -5.97 -32.05
CA PHE A 118 -36.79 -6.52 -32.50
C PHE A 118 -36.79 -8.05 -32.60
N THR A 119 -37.47 -8.75 -31.68
CA THR A 119 -37.66 -10.20 -31.75
C THR A 119 -38.40 -10.60 -33.03
N HIS A 120 -39.48 -9.90 -33.36
CA HIS A 120 -40.25 -10.16 -34.58
C HIS A 120 -39.48 -9.81 -35.85
N LEU A 121 -38.65 -8.74 -35.84
CA LEU A 121 -37.72 -8.46 -36.95
C LEU A 121 -36.74 -9.60 -37.17
N GLY A 122 -36.20 -10.20 -36.10
CA GLY A 122 -35.37 -11.41 -36.18
C GLY A 122 -36.12 -12.58 -36.82
N CYS A 123 -37.37 -12.83 -36.40
CA CYS A 123 -38.21 -13.87 -36.98
C CYS A 123 -38.52 -13.62 -38.48
N LEU A 124 -38.69 -12.38 -38.90
CA LEU A 124 -38.89 -12.02 -40.31
C LEU A 124 -37.66 -12.39 -41.17
N ILE A 125 -36.44 -12.31 -40.64
CA ILE A 125 -35.23 -12.78 -41.37
C ILE A 125 -35.33 -14.29 -41.66
N ILE A 126 -35.94 -15.08 -40.78
CA ILE A 126 -36.13 -16.53 -40.96
C ILE A 126 -37.27 -16.83 -41.95
N LEU A 127 -38.35 -16.05 -41.90
CA LEU A 127 -39.60 -16.33 -42.64
C LEU A 127 -39.57 -15.88 -44.10
N MET A 128 -38.69 -14.96 -44.47
CA MET A 128 -38.66 -14.36 -45.82
C MET A 128 -37.94 -15.27 -46.84
N PRO A 129 -38.55 -15.58 -48.01
CA PRO A 129 -37.97 -16.50 -48.98
C PRO A 129 -36.99 -15.84 -49.99
N GLY A 130 -37.01 -14.51 -50.15
CA GLY A 130 -36.22 -13.80 -51.16
C GLY A 130 -34.88 -13.25 -50.64
N LYS A 131 -33.78 -13.50 -51.37
CA LYS A 131 -32.43 -12.98 -51.03
C LYS A 131 -32.38 -11.45 -50.89
N GLU A 132 -33.06 -10.72 -51.79
CA GLU A 132 -33.07 -9.25 -51.80
C GLU A 132 -33.75 -8.63 -50.58
N GLN A 133 -34.81 -9.29 -50.09
CA GLN A 133 -35.59 -8.83 -48.94
C GLN A 133 -34.78 -9.00 -47.64
N ILE A 134 -34.05 -10.12 -47.50
CA ILE A 134 -33.14 -10.37 -46.37
C ILE A 134 -31.98 -9.36 -46.36
N VAL A 135 -31.34 -9.12 -47.51
CA VAL A 135 -30.25 -8.14 -47.63
C VAL A 135 -30.73 -6.72 -47.30
N LYS A 136 -31.95 -6.35 -47.69
CA LYS A 136 -32.54 -5.05 -47.37
C LYS A 136 -32.84 -4.90 -45.88
N ILE A 137 -33.36 -5.93 -45.21
CA ILE A 137 -33.54 -5.94 -43.74
C ILE A 137 -32.19 -5.74 -43.03
N LEU A 138 -31.17 -6.52 -43.40
CA LEU A 138 -29.84 -6.41 -42.80
C LEU A 138 -29.21 -5.04 -43.05
N ARG A 139 -29.35 -4.47 -44.25
CA ARG A 139 -28.88 -3.12 -44.57
C ARG A 139 -29.63 -2.06 -43.76
N SER A 140 -30.93 -2.21 -43.58
CA SER A 140 -31.73 -1.30 -42.76
C SER A 140 -31.36 -1.40 -41.27
N LEU A 141 -31.07 -2.60 -40.75
CA LEU A 141 -30.53 -2.77 -39.40
C LEU A 141 -29.13 -2.14 -39.26
N HIS A 142 -28.26 -2.33 -40.26
CA HIS A 142 -26.95 -1.68 -40.30
C HIS A 142 -27.07 -0.15 -40.31
N GLU A 143 -27.96 0.42 -41.13
CA GLU A 143 -28.25 1.86 -41.17
C GLU A 143 -28.79 2.39 -39.84
N LEU A 144 -29.66 1.61 -39.18
CA LEU A 144 -30.21 1.94 -37.86
C LEU A 144 -29.12 2.02 -36.78
N PHE A 145 -28.13 1.12 -36.83
CA PHE A 145 -27.04 1.06 -35.85
C PHE A 145 -25.86 2.01 -36.16
N THR A 146 -25.58 2.31 -37.43
CA THR A 146 -24.43 3.17 -37.81
C THR A 146 -24.76 4.65 -37.98
N ARG A 147 -26.00 5.03 -38.32
CA ARG A 147 -26.37 6.43 -38.62
C ARG A 147 -27.54 6.96 -37.79
N PRO A 148 -27.36 7.19 -36.48
CA PRO A 148 -28.40 7.84 -35.68
C PRO A 148 -28.34 9.38 -35.72
N ASN A 149 -27.38 9.98 -36.44
CA ASN A 149 -27.15 11.44 -36.46
C ASN A 149 -28.19 12.22 -37.28
N ARG A 150 -29.45 12.19 -36.87
CA ARG A 150 -30.38 13.31 -37.10
C ARG A 150 -30.86 13.80 -35.75
N VAL A 151 -30.74 15.10 -35.54
CA VAL A 151 -31.11 15.84 -34.32
C VAL A 151 -32.64 15.93 -34.22
N ASP A 152 -33.35 14.81 -34.36
CA ASP A 152 -34.79 14.76 -34.13
C ASP A 152 -35.02 14.55 -32.64
N VAL A 153 -35.41 15.64 -31.98
CA VAL A 153 -35.72 15.72 -30.54
C VAL A 153 -36.82 14.71 -30.13
N SER A 154 -37.55 14.16 -31.10
CA SER A 154 -38.60 13.16 -30.94
C SER A 154 -38.17 11.71 -31.18
N ALA A 155 -36.88 11.37 -31.32
CA ALA A 155 -36.43 9.97 -31.49
C ALA A 155 -36.09 9.28 -30.16
N ILE A 156 -36.23 7.94 -30.10
CA ILE A 156 -35.75 7.15 -28.94
C ILE A 156 -34.25 7.38 -28.73
N LYS A 157 -33.84 7.55 -27.48
CA LYS A 157 -32.43 7.59 -27.10
C LYS A 157 -31.73 6.27 -27.42
N LEU A 158 -30.60 6.35 -28.13
CA LEU A 158 -29.75 5.22 -28.54
C LEU A 158 -29.50 4.17 -27.46
N GLN A 159 -29.26 4.58 -26.21
CA GLN A 159 -28.97 3.66 -25.12
C GLN A 159 -30.14 2.69 -24.83
N TYR A 160 -31.39 3.18 -24.85
CA TYR A 160 -32.57 2.34 -24.65
C TYR A 160 -32.86 1.44 -25.85
N LEU A 161 -32.48 1.90 -27.06
CA LEU A 161 -32.59 1.08 -28.27
C LEU A 161 -31.61 -0.10 -28.21
N TYR A 162 -30.38 0.12 -27.76
CA TYR A 162 -29.40 -0.95 -27.57
C TYR A 162 -29.79 -1.92 -26.45
N GLU A 163 -30.22 -1.44 -25.28
CA GLU A 163 -30.70 -2.32 -24.19
C GLU A 163 -31.93 -3.15 -24.62
N SER A 164 -32.85 -2.57 -25.41
CA SER A 164 -34.02 -3.32 -25.91
C SER A 164 -33.63 -4.38 -26.94
N VAL A 165 -32.55 -4.16 -27.70
CA VAL A 165 -32.01 -5.16 -28.63
C VAL A 165 -31.30 -6.29 -27.87
N GLU A 166 -30.54 -5.98 -26.83
CA GLU A 166 -29.86 -6.97 -25.97
C GLU A 166 -30.86 -7.96 -25.34
N ASN A 167 -31.98 -7.43 -24.84
CA ASN A 167 -33.02 -8.23 -24.18
C ASN A 167 -33.94 -8.96 -25.17
N SER A 168 -33.97 -8.56 -26.44
CA SER A 168 -34.75 -9.23 -27.49
C SER A 168 -34.11 -10.55 -27.92
N SER A 169 -34.89 -11.45 -28.55
CA SER A 169 -34.33 -12.68 -29.14
C SER A 169 -33.59 -12.44 -30.47
N LEU A 170 -33.47 -11.19 -30.93
CA LEU A 170 -32.80 -10.83 -32.19
C LEU A 170 -31.35 -11.33 -32.25
N PRO A 171 -30.48 -11.09 -31.25
CA PRO A 171 -29.09 -11.53 -31.37
C PRO A 171 -28.96 -13.05 -31.26
N GLU A 172 -29.89 -13.75 -30.59
CA GLU A 172 -29.94 -15.21 -30.58
C GLU A 172 -30.33 -15.75 -31.96
N ILE A 173 -31.32 -15.13 -32.61
CA ILE A 173 -31.74 -15.48 -33.98
C ILE A 173 -30.60 -15.24 -34.97
N LEU A 174 -29.92 -14.09 -34.90
CA LEU A 174 -28.75 -13.80 -35.73
C LEU A 174 -27.64 -14.84 -35.51
N SER A 175 -27.40 -15.28 -34.26
CA SER A 175 -26.39 -16.30 -33.95
C SER A 175 -26.66 -17.65 -34.61
N ARG A 176 -27.93 -18.07 -34.71
CA ARG A 176 -28.34 -19.32 -35.36
C ARG A 176 -28.27 -19.24 -36.88
N LEU A 177 -28.44 -18.05 -37.46
CA LEU A 177 -28.45 -17.81 -38.91
C LEU A 177 -27.07 -17.70 -39.54
N ILE A 178 -26.01 -17.53 -38.74
CA ILE A 178 -24.62 -17.43 -39.21
C ILE A 178 -24.20 -18.64 -40.07
N ASN A 179 -24.54 -19.85 -39.64
CA ASN A 179 -24.11 -21.10 -40.30
C ASN A 179 -24.90 -21.45 -41.59
N PRO A 180 -26.25 -21.35 -41.64
CA PRO A 180 -27.02 -21.73 -42.82
C PRO A 180 -27.05 -20.72 -43.98
N CYS A 181 -26.54 -19.49 -43.81
CA CYS A 181 -26.68 -18.44 -44.83
C CYS A 181 -25.67 -18.55 -46.02
N PRO A 182 -26.08 -18.17 -47.25
CA PRO A 182 -25.19 -18.02 -48.41
C PRO A 182 -24.14 -16.90 -48.21
N PRO A 183 -22.95 -16.97 -48.85
CA PRO A 183 -21.87 -15.99 -48.68
C PRO A 183 -22.30 -14.55 -48.99
N ASP A 184 -23.10 -14.34 -50.05
CA ASP A 184 -23.58 -13.00 -50.46
C ASP A 184 -24.41 -12.26 -49.39
N ILE A 185 -25.05 -12.98 -48.48
CA ILE A 185 -25.87 -12.44 -47.37
C ILE A 185 -25.06 -12.38 -46.07
N ARG A 186 -24.00 -13.18 -45.98
CA ARG A 186 -23.21 -13.39 -44.77
C ARG A 186 -22.35 -12.17 -44.40
N SER A 187 -21.77 -11.48 -45.37
CA SER A 187 -21.01 -10.25 -45.12
C SER A 187 -21.89 -9.18 -44.47
N ASN A 188 -23.10 -8.98 -45.00
CA ASN A 188 -24.08 -8.04 -44.44
C ASN A 188 -24.54 -8.47 -43.03
N LEU A 189 -24.65 -9.77 -42.78
CA LEU A 189 -24.98 -10.30 -41.46
C LEU A 189 -23.85 -10.01 -40.45
N LEU A 190 -22.59 -10.24 -40.84
CA LEU A 190 -21.41 -9.98 -40.01
C LEU A 190 -21.21 -8.47 -39.74
N GLU A 191 -21.54 -7.60 -40.68
CA GLU A 191 -21.54 -6.14 -40.48
C GLU A 191 -22.57 -5.72 -39.42
N VAL A 192 -23.81 -6.21 -39.52
CA VAL A 192 -24.84 -5.95 -38.50
C VAL A 192 -24.42 -6.48 -37.13
N ILE A 193 -23.83 -7.68 -37.07
CA ILE A 193 -23.30 -8.23 -35.82
C ILE A 193 -22.14 -7.37 -35.30
N SER A 194 -21.24 -6.90 -36.16
CA SER A 194 -20.15 -6.00 -35.77
C SER A 194 -20.66 -4.71 -35.14
N ASP A 195 -21.71 -4.10 -35.71
CA ASP A 195 -22.28 -2.87 -35.17
C ASP A 195 -23.08 -3.09 -33.89
N LEU A 196 -23.77 -4.23 -33.77
CA LEU A 196 -24.39 -4.66 -32.51
C LEU A 196 -23.35 -4.82 -31.40
N VAL A 197 -22.22 -5.49 -31.70
CA VAL A 197 -21.13 -5.72 -30.72
C VAL A 197 -20.41 -4.42 -30.35
N LYS A 198 -20.31 -3.44 -31.26
CA LYS A 198 -19.77 -2.10 -30.92
C LYS A 198 -20.68 -1.32 -29.97
N ALA A 199 -21.99 -1.57 -30.03
CA ALA A 199 -22.99 -0.80 -29.34
C ALA A 199 -23.49 -1.41 -28.02
N SER A 200 -23.33 -2.73 -27.85
CA SER A 200 -23.98 -3.51 -26.79
C SER A 200 -23.12 -4.72 -26.33
N GLU A 201 -23.14 -5.08 -25.05
CA GLU A 201 -22.28 -6.13 -24.44
C GLU A 201 -22.86 -7.55 -24.64
N VAL A 202 -23.12 -7.95 -25.88
CA VAL A 202 -23.81 -9.22 -26.19
C VAL A 202 -22.82 -10.41 -26.27
N CYS A 203 -22.59 -11.09 -25.15
CA CYS A 203 -21.54 -12.10 -25.04
C CYS A 203 -21.89 -13.53 -25.57
N TYR A 204 -23.14 -13.83 -25.89
CA TYR A 204 -23.55 -15.21 -26.27
C TYR A 204 -23.36 -15.58 -27.76
N ILE A 205 -23.09 -14.61 -28.64
CA ILE A 205 -22.87 -14.83 -30.09
C ILE A 205 -21.50 -15.51 -30.38
N VAL A 206 -20.61 -15.55 -29.39
CA VAL A 206 -19.22 -16.04 -29.53
C VAL A 206 -19.16 -17.51 -30.00
N ASN A 207 -20.02 -18.39 -29.47
CA ASN A 207 -19.93 -19.83 -29.76
C ASN A 207 -20.27 -20.18 -31.23
N SER A 208 -21.23 -19.48 -31.83
CA SER A 208 -21.59 -19.65 -33.25
C SER A 208 -20.51 -19.13 -34.19
N LEU A 209 -19.84 -18.02 -33.82
CA LEU A 209 -18.76 -17.42 -34.61
C LEU A 209 -17.47 -18.27 -34.58
N ILE A 210 -17.19 -18.97 -33.47
CA ILE A 210 -16.06 -19.91 -33.39
C ILE A 210 -16.27 -21.12 -34.32
N LEU A 211 -17.50 -21.62 -34.45
CA LEU A 211 -17.81 -22.69 -35.41
C LEU A 211 -17.62 -22.19 -36.86
N GLN A 212 -18.00 -20.94 -37.13
CA GLN A 212 -17.87 -20.31 -38.44
C GLN A 212 -16.40 -20.15 -38.89
N LEU A 213 -15.48 -19.82 -37.98
CA LEU A 213 -14.04 -19.81 -38.28
C LEU A 213 -13.55 -21.12 -38.91
N THR A 214 -14.13 -22.26 -38.48
CA THR A 214 -13.78 -23.59 -38.99
C THR A 214 -14.26 -23.79 -40.43
N ILE A 215 -15.47 -23.32 -40.74
CA ILE A 215 -16.09 -23.42 -42.07
C ILE A 215 -15.39 -22.47 -43.06
N SER A 216 -15.11 -21.24 -42.62
CA SER A 216 -14.45 -20.22 -43.46
C SER A 216 -13.01 -20.59 -43.78
N TYR A 217 -12.30 -21.30 -42.88
CA TYR A 217 -10.94 -21.79 -43.15
C TYR A 217 -10.87 -22.82 -44.28
N GLN A 218 -11.82 -23.76 -44.35
CA GLN A 218 -11.84 -24.78 -45.41
C GLN A 218 -11.96 -24.17 -46.83
N LYS A 219 -12.36 -22.89 -46.92
CA LYS A 219 -12.50 -22.14 -48.17
C LYS A 219 -11.56 -20.92 -48.27
N PHE A 220 -10.51 -20.86 -47.44
CA PHE A 220 -9.59 -19.71 -47.29
C PHE A 220 -8.90 -19.26 -48.60
N HIS A 221 -8.74 -20.17 -49.57
CA HIS A 221 -8.10 -19.88 -50.85
C HIS A 221 -9.01 -19.17 -51.87
N GLU A 222 -10.29 -18.91 -51.56
CA GLU A 222 -11.20 -18.16 -52.43
C GLU A 222 -11.20 -16.66 -52.09
N LYS A 223 -11.06 -15.77 -53.08
CA LYS A 223 -10.91 -14.32 -52.86
C LYS A 223 -12.02 -13.67 -52.01
N ASN A 224 -13.26 -14.16 -52.11
CA ASN A 224 -14.41 -13.61 -51.37
C ASN A 224 -14.45 -14.04 -49.89
N THR A 225 -13.70 -15.07 -49.47
CA THR A 225 -13.75 -15.57 -48.10
C THR A 225 -12.76 -14.86 -47.16
N ARG A 226 -11.74 -14.18 -47.70
CA ARG A 226 -10.76 -13.42 -46.90
C ARG A 226 -11.42 -12.24 -46.17
N ASP A 227 -12.24 -11.44 -46.83
CA ASP A 227 -12.93 -10.31 -46.19
C ASP A 227 -13.93 -10.80 -45.13
N GLU A 228 -14.62 -11.91 -45.38
CA GLU A 228 -15.49 -12.57 -44.40
C GLU A 228 -14.71 -13.04 -43.15
N LEU A 229 -13.52 -13.62 -43.34
CA LEU A 229 -12.65 -14.05 -42.24
C LEU A 229 -12.14 -12.89 -41.42
N VAL A 230 -11.73 -11.80 -42.07
CA VAL A 230 -11.28 -10.58 -41.40
C VAL A 230 -12.40 -9.99 -40.53
N LEU A 231 -13.60 -9.86 -41.09
CA LEU A 231 -14.79 -9.42 -40.34
C LEU A 231 -15.10 -10.37 -39.18
N THR A 232 -15.01 -11.68 -39.39
CA THR A 232 -15.25 -12.68 -38.33
C THR A 232 -14.24 -12.54 -37.19
N ILE A 233 -12.96 -12.34 -37.50
CA ILE A 233 -11.89 -12.15 -36.49
C ILE A 233 -12.09 -10.83 -35.72
N GLN A 234 -12.42 -9.75 -36.42
CA GLN A 234 -12.69 -8.45 -35.79
C GLN A 234 -13.89 -8.52 -34.85
N VAL A 235 -14.99 -9.16 -35.29
CA VAL A 235 -16.18 -9.35 -34.46
C VAL A 235 -15.85 -10.19 -33.22
N LEU A 236 -15.09 -11.27 -33.39
CA LEU A 236 -14.65 -12.12 -32.26
C LEU A 236 -13.79 -11.36 -31.26
N TRP A 237 -12.81 -10.58 -31.72
CA TRP A 237 -11.98 -9.77 -30.83
C TRP A 237 -12.82 -8.74 -30.05
N MET A 238 -13.74 -8.07 -30.73
CA MET A 238 -14.63 -7.08 -30.11
C MET A 238 -15.57 -7.69 -29.05
N LEU A 239 -16.03 -8.92 -29.28
CA LEU A 239 -16.78 -9.71 -28.29
C LEU A 239 -15.94 -10.08 -27.07
N ILE A 240 -14.68 -10.49 -27.26
CA ILE A 240 -13.78 -10.80 -26.14
C ILE A 240 -13.44 -9.54 -25.35
N LYS A 241 -13.24 -8.41 -26.03
CA LYS A 241 -12.94 -7.13 -25.40
C LYS A 241 -14.09 -6.63 -24.52
N SER A 242 -15.34 -6.77 -24.96
CA SER A 242 -16.53 -6.44 -24.16
C SER A 242 -16.76 -7.42 -23.00
N ALA A 243 -16.45 -8.72 -23.19
CA ALA A 243 -16.52 -9.68 -22.10
C ALA A 243 -15.49 -9.43 -20.97
N GLN A 244 -14.39 -8.71 -21.25
CA GLN A 244 -13.38 -8.37 -20.24
C GLN A 244 -13.76 -7.14 -19.39
N SER A 245 -14.60 -6.23 -19.88
CA SER A 245 -15.01 -5.02 -19.15
C SER A 245 -16.05 -5.27 -18.06
N SER A 246 -16.90 -6.29 -18.23
CA SER A 246 -18.00 -6.61 -17.31
C SER A 246 -17.58 -7.40 -16.06
N GLY A 247 -16.31 -7.83 -15.96
CA GLY A 247 -15.75 -8.51 -14.78
C GLY A 247 -16.21 -9.95 -14.56
N ASP A 248 -17.40 -10.31 -15.04
CA ASP A 248 -17.96 -11.66 -15.01
C ASP A 248 -18.03 -12.25 -16.42
N LEU A 249 -17.08 -13.16 -16.72
CA LEU A 249 -17.19 -14.01 -17.89
C LEU A 249 -18.47 -14.86 -17.79
N PRO A 250 -19.33 -14.90 -18.83
CA PRO A 250 -20.56 -15.69 -18.77
C PRO A 250 -20.26 -17.17 -18.49
N SER A 251 -21.09 -17.78 -17.65
CA SER A 251 -21.07 -19.22 -17.36
C SER A 251 -21.10 -20.10 -18.61
N THR A 252 -21.61 -19.58 -19.74
CA THR A 252 -21.62 -20.24 -21.05
C THR A 252 -20.23 -20.51 -21.62
N TRP A 253 -19.21 -19.70 -21.31
CA TRP A 253 -17.81 -19.95 -21.72
C TRP A 253 -17.14 -21.08 -20.93
N LYS A 254 -17.53 -21.26 -19.66
CA LYS A 254 -17.02 -22.36 -18.82
C LYS A 254 -17.67 -23.70 -19.19
N ASN A 255 -18.91 -23.66 -19.67
CA ASN A 255 -19.71 -24.86 -19.98
C ASN A 255 -19.74 -25.23 -21.46
N SER A 256 -19.26 -24.36 -22.36
CA SER A 256 -19.05 -24.71 -23.77
C SER A 256 -17.80 -25.58 -23.91
N SER A 257 -17.99 -26.89 -23.81
CA SER A 257 -17.00 -27.89 -24.16
C SER A 257 -16.53 -27.71 -25.63
N PRO A 258 -15.23 -27.54 -25.90
CA PRO A 258 -14.70 -27.66 -27.24
C PRO A 258 -14.32 -29.14 -27.42
N GLN A 259 -15.17 -29.92 -28.09
CA GLN A 259 -14.74 -31.21 -28.61
C GLN A 259 -13.96 -31.11 -29.93
N ASN A 260 -13.75 -29.92 -30.49
CA ASN A 260 -13.18 -29.86 -31.84
C ASN A 260 -11.70 -29.45 -31.81
N HIS A 261 -10.83 -30.45 -31.66
CA HIS A 261 -9.41 -30.35 -32.01
C HIS A 261 -9.21 -29.67 -33.39
N GLU A 262 -10.14 -29.90 -34.31
CA GLU A 262 -10.20 -29.32 -35.65
C GLU A 262 -10.31 -27.79 -35.66
N VAL A 263 -11.15 -27.19 -34.79
CA VAL A 263 -11.31 -25.72 -34.71
C VAL A 263 -9.99 -25.07 -34.28
N MET A 264 -9.35 -25.64 -33.26
CA MET A 264 -8.07 -25.14 -32.76
C MET A 264 -6.96 -25.33 -33.80
N THR A 265 -6.99 -26.43 -34.56
CA THR A 265 -6.02 -26.69 -35.64
C THR A 265 -6.21 -25.70 -36.79
N CYS A 266 -7.45 -25.36 -37.14
CA CYS A 266 -7.75 -24.33 -38.13
C CYS A 266 -7.26 -22.95 -37.66
N LEU A 267 -7.55 -22.57 -36.40
CA LEU A 267 -7.06 -21.34 -35.80
C LEU A 267 -5.53 -21.26 -35.81
N LYS A 268 -4.86 -22.38 -35.50
CA LYS A 268 -3.40 -22.48 -35.59
C LYS A 268 -2.90 -22.19 -37.00
N ASN A 269 -3.47 -22.84 -38.01
CA ASN A 269 -3.01 -22.67 -39.38
C ASN A 269 -3.28 -21.25 -39.91
N ILE A 270 -4.46 -20.68 -39.61
CA ILE A 270 -4.78 -19.27 -39.91
C ILE A 270 -3.75 -18.33 -39.28
N PHE A 271 -3.44 -18.56 -38.01
CA PHE A 271 -2.47 -17.73 -37.30
C PHE A 271 -1.08 -17.80 -37.94
N MET A 272 -0.60 -19.00 -38.30
CA MET A 272 0.70 -19.18 -38.93
C MET A 272 0.78 -18.54 -40.32
N GLU A 273 -0.23 -18.75 -41.18
CA GLU A 273 -0.27 -18.14 -42.52
C GLU A 273 -0.31 -16.61 -42.46
N ILE A 274 -1.10 -16.03 -41.54
CA ILE A 274 -1.18 -14.56 -41.37
C ILE A 274 0.13 -13.99 -40.82
N VAL A 275 0.83 -14.72 -39.93
CA VAL A 275 2.15 -14.30 -39.43
C VAL A 275 3.17 -14.25 -40.57
N ASP A 276 3.17 -15.23 -41.47
CA ASP A 276 4.05 -15.29 -42.63
C ASP A 276 3.73 -14.19 -43.67
N ASP A 277 2.45 -13.92 -43.91
CA ASP A 277 1.97 -12.87 -44.85
C ASP A 277 2.12 -11.44 -44.29
N SER A 278 2.25 -11.25 -42.97
CA SER A 278 2.26 -9.94 -42.29
C SER A 278 3.48 -9.05 -42.58
N SER A 279 4.38 -9.47 -43.45
CA SER A 279 5.62 -8.75 -43.76
C SER A 279 5.40 -7.42 -44.50
N SER A 280 4.29 -7.26 -45.23
CA SER A 280 4.13 -6.18 -46.22
C SER A 280 2.92 -5.25 -46.03
N ASP A 281 1.83 -5.70 -45.40
CA ASP A 281 0.56 -4.95 -45.30
C ASP A 281 0.18 -4.61 -43.84
N SER A 282 -0.15 -3.34 -43.56
CA SER A 282 -0.62 -2.88 -42.23
C SER A 282 -1.95 -3.51 -41.83
N HIS A 283 -2.86 -3.75 -42.78
CA HIS A 283 -4.17 -4.34 -42.46
C HIS A 283 -4.01 -5.80 -41.99
N VAL A 284 -3.11 -6.55 -42.60
CA VAL A 284 -2.80 -7.93 -42.18
C VAL A 284 -2.12 -7.96 -40.80
N LYS A 285 -1.33 -6.93 -40.46
CA LYS A 285 -0.73 -6.79 -39.13
C LYS A 285 -1.74 -6.47 -38.02
N THR A 286 -2.80 -5.72 -38.28
CA THR A 286 -3.86 -5.51 -37.28
C THR A 286 -4.62 -6.81 -37.03
N ILE A 287 -4.93 -7.57 -38.08
CA ILE A 287 -5.59 -8.89 -37.97
C ILE A 287 -4.72 -9.87 -37.19
N ARG A 288 -3.41 -9.92 -37.48
CA ARG A 288 -2.43 -10.72 -36.72
C ARG A 288 -2.49 -10.41 -35.22
N ASN A 289 -2.56 -9.12 -34.88
CA ASN A 289 -2.59 -8.63 -33.51
C ASN A 289 -3.90 -8.98 -32.80
N ASP A 290 -5.02 -8.84 -33.48
CA ASP A 290 -6.35 -9.21 -32.98
C ASP A 290 -6.42 -10.72 -32.70
N LEU A 291 -5.89 -11.56 -33.60
CA LEU A 291 -5.78 -13.00 -33.39
C LEU A 291 -4.90 -13.35 -32.19
N ALA A 292 -3.74 -12.72 -32.03
CA ALA A 292 -2.87 -12.94 -30.88
C ALA A 292 -3.57 -12.58 -29.56
N MET A 293 -4.40 -11.53 -29.57
CA MET A 293 -5.18 -11.11 -28.40
C MET A 293 -6.36 -12.03 -28.11
N ILE A 294 -7.03 -12.57 -29.12
CA ILE A 294 -8.05 -13.62 -28.96
C ILE A 294 -7.42 -14.83 -28.25
N LEU A 295 -6.24 -15.27 -28.67
CA LEU A 295 -5.51 -16.37 -28.04
C LEU A 295 -5.15 -16.07 -26.58
N LEU A 296 -4.66 -14.86 -26.30
CA LEU A 296 -4.34 -14.43 -24.93
C LEU A 296 -5.61 -14.36 -24.06
N GLY A 297 -6.67 -13.75 -24.56
CA GLY A 297 -7.96 -13.61 -23.87
C GLY A 297 -8.58 -14.97 -23.53
N GLY A 298 -8.57 -15.91 -24.49
CA GLY A 298 -9.05 -17.27 -24.26
C GLY A 298 -8.24 -18.04 -23.21
N PHE A 299 -6.92 -17.84 -23.17
CA PHE A 299 -6.08 -18.48 -22.16
C PHE A 299 -6.28 -17.88 -20.76
N VAL A 300 -6.34 -16.55 -20.64
CA VAL A 300 -6.58 -15.84 -19.37
C VAL A 300 -7.96 -16.17 -18.80
N ALA A 301 -8.97 -16.31 -19.66
CA ALA A 301 -10.32 -16.74 -19.32
C ALA A 301 -10.41 -18.17 -18.75
N LYS A 302 -9.29 -18.92 -18.70
CA LYS A 302 -9.26 -20.37 -18.42
C LYS A 302 -10.28 -21.13 -19.27
N ALA A 303 -10.48 -20.69 -20.51
CA ALA A 303 -11.32 -21.42 -21.45
C ALA A 303 -10.74 -22.83 -21.65
N PRO A 304 -11.56 -23.84 -21.97
CA PRO A 304 -11.13 -25.22 -22.24
C PRO A 304 -10.29 -25.38 -23.53
N TRP A 305 -9.59 -24.34 -23.96
CA TRP A 305 -8.72 -24.34 -25.14
C TRP A 305 -7.40 -25.04 -24.78
N ASN A 306 -7.31 -26.33 -25.11
CA ASN A 306 -6.10 -27.09 -24.88
C ASN A 306 -5.05 -26.78 -25.97
N LEU A 307 -4.43 -25.59 -25.89
CA LEU A 307 -3.41 -25.07 -26.81
C LEU A 307 -2.20 -26.02 -26.97
N ILE A 308 -1.95 -26.83 -25.95
CA ILE A 308 -0.88 -27.83 -25.93
C ILE A 308 -1.22 -28.98 -26.87
N LYS A 309 -2.44 -29.55 -26.78
CA LYS A 309 -2.85 -30.67 -27.65
C LYS A 309 -2.90 -30.30 -29.13
N CYS A 310 -3.21 -29.04 -29.44
CA CYS A 310 -3.27 -28.53 -30.81
C CYS A 310 -1.89 -28.24 -31.44
N GLY A 311 -0.81 -28.22 -30.63
CA GLY A 311 0.51 -27.80 -31.10
C GLY A 311 0.59 -26.32 -31.48
N LEU A 312 -0.34 -25.46 -31.04
CA LEU A 312 -0.19 -24.01 -31.23
C LEU A 312 0.85 -23.44 -30.26
N ALA A 313 0.93 -24.00 -29.06
CA ALA A 313 1.94 -23.62 -28.08
C ALA A 313 3.37 -23.89 -28.60
N THR A 314 3.59 -25.00 -29.32
CA THR A 314 4.90 -25.31 -29.93
C THR A 314 5.26 -24.28 -30.99
N ASP A 315 4.31 -23.89 -31.84
CA ASP A 315 4.59 -22.95 -32.94
C ASP A 315 4.84 -21.54 -32.43
N ILE A 316 4.09 -21.08 -31.42
CA ILE A 316 4.33 -19.80 -30.74
C ILE A 316 5.72 -19.79 -30.09
N ILE A 317 6.13 -20.90 -29.47
CA ILE A 317 7.47 -21.05 -28.90
C ILE A 317 8.54 -20.98 -30.00
N ILE A 318 8.34 -21.62 -31.15
CA ILE A 318 9.29 -21.54 -32.28
C ILE A 318 9.37 -20.12 -32.84
N LEU A 319 8.23 -19.44 -33.01
CA LEU A 319 8.19 -18.03 -33.43
C LEU A 319 8.93 -17.10 -32.46
N SER A 320 8.91 -17.43 -31.16
CA SER A 320 9.60 -16.61 -30.15
C SER A 320 11.14 -16.63 -30.30
N LYS A 321 11.71 -17.65 -30.95
CA LYS A 321 13.15 -17.73 -31.25
C LYS A 321 13.60 -16.68 -32.27
N SER A 322 12.77 -16.37 -33.25
CA SER A 322 13.11 -15.48 -34.38
C SER A 322 12.67 -14.03 -34.17
N LEU A 323 12.26 -13.67 -32.96
CA LEU A 323 11.80 -12.32 -32.63
C LEU A 323 12.90 -11.28 -32.89
N ARG A 324 12.57 -10.31 -33.76
CA ARG A 324 13.42 -9.15 -34.07
C ARG A 324 12.88 -7.91 -33.38
N ILE A 325 13.74 -6.91 -33.21
CA ILE A 325 13.34 -5.60 -32.67
C ILE A 325 12.20 -5.02 -33.53
N PRO A 326 11.04 -4.68 -32.95
CA PRO A 326 9.89 -4.20 -33.69
C PRO A 326 10.18 -2.85 -34.36
N ARG A 327 9.73 -2.71 -35.61
CA ARG A 327 9.92 -1.49 -36.43
C ARG A 327 8.65 -0.64 -36.53
N THR A 328 7.48 -1.23 -36.28
CA THR A 328 6.17 -0.56 -36.32
C THR A 328 5.44 -0.70 -34.97
N GLN A 329 4.45 0.16 -34.72
CA GLN A 329 3.61 0.09 -33.51
C GLN A 329 2.81 -1.23 -33.43
N GLU A 330 2.37 -1.75 -34.58
CA GLU A 330 1.67 -3.02 -34.68
C GLU A 330 2.59 -4.20 -34.34
N ASP A 331 3.85 -4.17 -34.78
CA ASP A 331 4.85 -5.18 -34.43
C ASP A 331 5.20 -5.11 -32.93
N LEU A 332 5.26 -3.91 -32.34
CA LEU A 332 5.44 -3.73 -30.90
C LEU A 332 4.31 -4.38 -30.11
N PHE A 333 3.05 -4.15 -30.52
CA PHE A 333 1.89 -4.75 -29.87
C PHE A 333 1.94 -6.28 -29.97
N PHE A 334 2.21 -6.81 -31.17
CA PHE A 334 2.36 -8.25 -31.39
C PHE A 334 3.40 -8.88 -30.48
N THR A 335 4.60 -8.30 -30.42
CA THR A 335 5.69 -8.81 -29.58
C THR A 335 5.30 -8.79 -28.10
N LYS A 336 4.62 -7.74 -27.63
CA LYS A 336 4.12 -7.68 -26.24
C LYS A 336 3.12 -8.79 -25.92
N THR A 337 2.20 -9.07 -26.84
CA THR A 337 1.19 -10.13 -26.69
C THR A 337 1.83 -11.51 -26.69
N LEU A 338 2.79 -11.77 -27.58
CA LEU A 338 3.56 -13.02 -27.59
C LEU A 338 4.34 -13.24 -26.28
N LEU A 339 5.01 -12.20 -25.78
CA LEU A 339 5.72 -12.25 -24.50
C LEU A 339 4.79 -12.57 -23.32
N ALA A 340 3.57 -12.00 -23.31
CA ALA A 340 2.56 -12.31 -22.31
C ALA A 340 2.08 -13.78 -22.39
N LEU A 341 1.86 -14.30 -23.60
CA LEU A 341 1.52 -15.71 -23.83
C LEU A 341 2.62 -16.66 -23.32
N LEU A 342 3.89 -16.33 -23.56
CA LEU A 342 5.03 -17.12 -23.04
C LEU A 342 5.03 -17.17 -21.51
N CYS A 343 4.77 -16.04 -20.83
CA CYS A 343 4.64 -16.01 -19.37
C CYS A 343 3.56 -16.99 -18.88
N HIS A 344 2.45 -17.11 -19.61
CA HIS A 344 1.37 -18.02 -19.26
C HIS A 344 1.68 -19.50 -19.53
N PHE A 345 2.48 -19.81 -20.55
CA PHE A 345 2.89 -21.19 -20.84
C PHE A 345 3.81 -21.80 -19.79
N THR A 346 4.44 -20.99 -18.93
CA THR A 346 5.25 -21.45 -17.78
C THR A 346 4.50 -22.30 -16.76
N THR A 347 3.16 -22.29 -16.78
CA THR A 347 2.35 -23.12 -15.86
C THR A 347 2.37 -24.61 -16.24
N SER A 348 2.82 -24.97 -17.46
CA SER A 348 2.83 -26.35 -17.96
C SER A 348 4.26 -26.88 -18.13
N PRO A 349 4.64 -28.01 -17.52
CA PRO A 349 5.98 -28.58 -17.64
C PRO A 349 6.33 -29.01 -19.07
N PHE A 350 5.34 -29.40 -19.88
CA PHE A 350 5.55 -29.76 -21.27
C PHE A 350 6.03 -28.55 -22.11
N CYS A 351 5.42 -27.39 -21.92
CA CYS A 351 5.83 -26.17 -22.61
C CYS A 351 7.24 -25.74 -22.21
N ILE A 352 7.61 -25.90 -20.93
CA ILE A 352 8.97 -25.63 -20.45
C ILE A 352 9.99 -26.48 -21.23
N SER A 353 9.73 -27.79 -21.39
CA SER A 353 10.64 -28.69 -22.12
C SER A 353 10.85 -28.28 -23.59
N ILE A 354 9.78 -27.81 -24.24
CA ILE A 354 9.85 -27.32 -25.62
C ILE A 354 10.58 -25.97 -25.70
N MET A 355 10.41 -25.11 -24.70
CA MET A 355 11.14 -23.83 -24.63
C MET A 355 12.65 -24.06 -24.47
N THR A 356 13.05 -25.05 -23.66
CA THR A 356 14.47 -25.45 -23.51
C THR A 356 15.04 -25.96 -24.82
N GLN A 357 14.33 -26.86 -25.52
CA GLN A 357 14.78 -27.41 -26.80
C GLN A 357 14.94 -26.34 -27.89
N ASN A 358 14.10 -25.29 -27.87
CA ASN A 358 14.10 -24.25 -28.89
C ASN A 358 14.93 -23.00 -28.55
N ALA A 359 15.63 -22.98 -27.41
CA ALA A 359 16.50 -21.88 -26.99
C ALA A 359 15.80 -20.50 -27.09
N VAL A 360 14.64 -20.39 -26.44
CA VAL A 360 13.77 -19.19 -26.47
C VAL A 360 14.44 -17.98 -25.81
N ILE A 361 15.21 -18.20 -24.74
CA ILE A 361 15.88 -17.12 -23.99
C ILE A 361 16.82 -16.29 -24.86
N PRO A 362 17.72 -16.88 -25.68
CA PRO A 362 18.50 -16.13 -26.67
C PRO A 362 17.67 -15.20 -27.55
N GLY A 363 16.51 -15.64 -28.04
CA GLY A 363 15.61 -14.82 -28.85
C GLY A 363 15.05 -13.62 -28.08
N ILE A 364 14.65 -13.82 -26.82
CA ILE A 364 14.18 -12.75 -25.93
C ILE A 364 15.31 -11.79 -25.57
N LEU A 365 16.52 -12.28 -25.30
CA LEU A 365 17.70 -11.44 -25.05
C LEU A 365 18.12 -10.66 -26.31
N GLY A 366 17.88 -11.20 -27.51
CA GLY A 366 18.08 -10.51 -28.78
C GLY A 366 17.20 -9.26 -28.94
N LEU A 367 16.02 -9.22 -28.31
CA LEU A 367 15.15 -8.05 -28.29
C LEU A 367 15.73 -6.85 -27.52
N LEU A 368 16.74 -7.08 -26.66
CA LEU A 368 17.49 -5.99 -26.02
C LEU A 368 18.40 -5.24 -27.01
N GLY A 369 18.61 -5.80 -28.21
CA GLY A 369 19.38 -5.14 -29.28
C GLY A 369 20.86 -4.95 -28.96
N ILE A 370 21.41 -5.84 -28.13
CA ILE A 370 22.84 -5.90 -27.78
C ILE A 370 23.49 -6.95 -28.68
N ASP A 371 24.24 -6.49 -29.69
CA ASP A 371 25.04 -7.38 -30.54
C ASP A 371 26.29 -7.85 -29.77
N GLU A 372 26.78 -9.04 -30.09
CA GLU A 372 28.05 -9.58 -29.58
C GLU A 372 29.19 -8.60 -29.92
N GLY A 373 29.69 -7.89 -28.90
CA GLY A 373 30.78 -6.90 -29.01
C GLY A 373 30.36 -5.44 -28.85
N SER A 374 29.07 -5.12 -28.86
CA SER A 374 28.57 -3.75 -28.66
C SER A 374 28.22 -3.49 -27.18
N ARG A 375 28.77 -2.41 -26.59
CA ARG A 375 28.40 -1.94 -25.22
C ARG A 375 27.18 -1.03 -25.20
N VAL A 376 26.54 -0.80 -26.35
CA VAL A 376 25.44 0.15 -26.51
C VAL A 376 24.27 -0.54 -27.19
N PRO A 377 23.06 -0.55 -26.58
CA PRO A 377 21.86 -1.08 -27.21
C PRO A 377 21.48 -0.29 -28.47
N LYS A 378 21.05 -0.98 -29.53
CA LYS A 378 20.51 -0.32 -30.73
C LYS A 378 19.25 0.48 -30.39
N ARG A 379 19.24 1.78 -30.73
CA ARG A 379 18.10 2.67 -30.49
C ARG A 379 16.98 2.38 -31.49
N SER A 380 15.79 2.08 -30.98
CA SER A 380 14.53 2.30 -31.67
C SER A 380 13.60 3.08 -30.73
N SER A 381 12.74 3.95 -31.26
CA SER A 381 11.76 4.70 -30.45
C SER A 381 10.86 3.79 -29.60
N TYR A 382 10.77 2.52 -29.99
CA TYR A 382 9.95 1.48 -29.38
C TYR A 382 10.69 0.63 -28.35
N SER A 383 12.03 0.71 -28.26
CA SER A 383 12.82 -0.12 -27.33
C SER A 383 12.50 0.19 -25.87
N SER A 384 12.24 1.46 -25.52
CA SER A 384 11.84 1.89 -24.18
C SER A 384 10.48 1.33 -23.74
N GLN A 385 9.55 1.18 -24.68
CA GLN A 385 8.20 0.66 -24.40
C GLN A 385 8.15 -0.88 -24.42
N LEU A 386 9.05 -1.53 -25.15
CA LEU A 386 9.20 -2.98 -25.19
C LEU A 386 9.91 -3.52 -23.95
N LEU A 387 10.86 -2.75 -23.41
CA LEU A 387 11.73 -3.18 -22.33
C LEU A 387 10.97 -3.71 -21.09
N PRO A 388 9.92 -3.06 -20.56
CA PRO A 388 9.20 -3.58 -19.39
C PRO A 388 8.57 -4.95 -19.64
N SER A 389 8.06 -5.18 -20.86
CA SER A 389 7.45 -6.46 -21.25
C SER A 389 8.51 -7.56 -21.38
N VAL A 390 9.65 -7.26 -22.00
CA VAL A 390 10.79 -8.20 -22.10
C VAL A 390 11.31 -8.54 -20.70
N MET A 391 11.52 -7.51 -19.87
CA MET A 391 12.01 -7.63 -18.51
C MET A 391 11.08 -8.51 -17.66
N ARG A 392 9.77 -8.24 -17.67
CA ARG A 392 8.78 -9.08 -16.97
C ARG A 392 8.84 -10.55 -17.40
N THR A 393 9.00 -10.77 -18.71
CA THR A 393 9.04 -12.12 -19.28
C THR A 393 10.32 -12.87 -18.88
N LEU A 394 11.46 -12.17 -18.82
CA LEU A 394 12.70 -12.73 -18.28
C LEU A 394 12.56 -13.08 -16.80
N SER A 395 11.98 -12.20 -15.98
CA SER A 395 11.72 -12.50 -14.55
C SER A 395 10.91 -13.77 -14.32
N THR A 396 9.96 -14.07 -15.22
CA THR A 396 9.12 -15.28 -15.11
C THR A 396 9.77 -16.54 -15.69
N LEU A 397 10.53 -16.41 -16.78
CA LEU A 397 11.09 -17.56 -17.51
C LEU A 397 12.44 -18.02 -16.95
N VAL A 398 13.31 -17.10 -16.52
CA VAL A 398 14.66 -17.42 -16.03
C VAL A 398 14.67 -18.40 -14.84
N PRO A 399 13.75 -18.36 -13.85
CA PRO A 399 13.72 -19.36 -12.78
C PRO A 399 13.55 -20.80 -13.28
N GLN A 400 12.88 -21.00 -14.43
CA GLN A 400 12.58 -22.32 -14.99
C GLN A 400 13.59 -22.75 -16.07
N LEU A 401 14.23 -21.79 -16.74
CA LEU A 401 15.13 -21.99 -17.88
C LEU A 401 16.51 -21.39 -17.61
N LEU A 402 17.09 -21.69 -16.44
CA LEU A 402 18.34 -21.08 -16.00
C LEU A 402 19.53 -21.43 -16.91
N HIS A 403 19.62 -22.68 -17.38
CA HIS A 403 20.74 -23.15 -18.19
C HIS A 403 20.90 -22.33 -19.47
N ASP A 404 19.83 -22.18 -20.25
CA ASP A 404 19.81 -21.40 -21.49
C ASP A 404 20.14 -19.92 -21.27
N PHE A 405 19.78 -19.37 -20.11
CA PHE A 405 20.10 -18.00 -19.72
C PHE A 405 21.60 -17.80 -19.42
N LEU A 406 22.23 -18.79 -18.78
CA LEU A 406 23.66 -18.75 -18.47
C LEU A 406 24.51 -18.96 -19.73
N GLU A 407 24.11 -19.87 -20.62
CA GLU A 407 24.81 -20.11 -21.90
C GLU A 407 24.77 -18.90 -22.84
N SER A 408 23.68 -18.13 -22.81
CA SER A 408 23.46 -16.98 -23.70
C SER A 408 24.05 -15.65 -23.21
N GLN A 409 24.93 -15.68 -22.20
CA GLN A 409 25.51 -14.51 -21.53
C GLN A 409 24.44 -13.53 -21.00
N GLY A 410 23.29 -14.03 -20.56
CA GLY A 410 22.19 -13.24 -20.02
C GLY A 410 22.62 -12.24 -18.92
N PRO A 411 23.42 -12.65 -17.92
CA PRO A 411 23.92 -11.76 -16.88
C PRO A 411 24.70 -10.55 -17.41
N GLN A 412 25.55 -10.74 -18.42
CA GLN A 412 26.36 -9.68 -19.03
C GLN A 412 25.49 -8.69 -19.81
N LYS A 413 24.53 -9.20 -20.60
CA LYS A 413 23.59 -8.36 -21.36
C LYS A 413 22.71 -7.49 -20.46
N LEU A 414 22.23 -8.04 -19.34
CA LEU A 414 21.47 -7.26 -18.34
C LEU A 414 22.34 -6.20 -17.66
N LEU A 415 23.60 -6.49 -17.40
CA LEU A 415 24.54 -5.52 -16.83
C LEU A 415 24.83 -4.37 -17.79
N ILE A 416 25.04 -4.66 -19.09
CA ILE A 416 25.23 -3.63 -20.12
C ILE A 416 24.01 -2.70 -20.20
N MET A 417 22.78 -3.25 -20.09
CA MET A 417 21.57 -2.41 -20.02
C MET A 417 21.56 -1.50 -18.78
N LEU A 418 22.02 -2.00 -17.63
CA LEU A 418 22.10 -1.23 -16.40
C LEU A 418 23.15 -0.11 -16.51
N GLU A 419 24.36 -0.42 -16.98
CA GLU A 419 25.41 0.58 -17.21
C GLU A 419 25.02 1.62 -18.27
N TRP A 420 24.30 1.19 -19.31
CA TRP A 420 23.76 2.10 -20.32
C TRP A 420 22.73 3.07 -19.73
N SER A 421 21.86 2.60 -18.83
CA SER A 421 20.91 3.46 -18.12
C SER A 421 21.59 4.52 -17.26
N VAL A 422 22.84 4.27 -16.85
CA VAL A 422 23.66 5.17 -16.03
C VAL A 422 24.41 6.18 -16.90
N THR A 423 24.91 5.78 -18.08
CA THR A 423 25.75 6.62 -18.95
C THR A 423 24.99 7.67 -19.76
N MET A 424 23.72 7.44 -20.11
CA MET A 424 22.92 8.34 -20.96
C MET A 424 22.14 9.43 -20.18
N GLY A 425 22.43 9.63 -18.90
CA GLY A 425 21.54 10.32 -17.96
C GLY A 425 20.53 9.32 -17.38
N LEU A 426 20.21 9.44 -16.09
CA LEU A 426 19.48 8.42 -15.32
C LEU A 426 18.04 8.23 -15.87
N ASN A 427 17.88 7.38 -16.88
CA ASN A 427 16.59 6.97 -17.41
C ASN A 427 15.92 6.05 -16.39
N SER A 428 15.27 6.69 -15.42
CA SER A 428 14.87 6.04 -14.18
C SER A 428 13.87 4.90 -14.38
N SER A 429 13.10 4.90 -15.47
CA SER A 429 12.19 3.81 -15.84
C SER A 429 12.94 2.56 -16.32
N ILE A 430 13.96 2.74 -17.17
CA ILE A 430 14.77 1.64 -17.72
C ILE A 430 15.59 0.99 -16.62
N ALA A 431 16.26 1.80 -15.79
CA ALA A 431 17.03 1.32 -14.65
C ALA A 431 16.16 0.54 -13.65
N LEU A 432 14.91 0.98 -13.45
CA LEU A 432 14.00 0.31 -12.53
C LEU A 432 13.58 -1.06 -13.05
N GLU A 433 13.20 -1.19 -14.32
CA GLU A 433 12.78 -2.47 -14.88
C GLU A 433 13.96 -3.44 -15.01
N THR A 434 15.15 -2.99 -15.44
CA THR A 434 16.36 -3.84 -15.47
C THR A 434 16.74 -4.30 -14.07
N LEU A 435 16.65 -3.43 -13.07
CA LEU A 435 16.99 -3.81 -11.71
C LEU A 435 15.97 -4.75 -11.08
N ARG A 436 14.68 -4.60 -11.39
CA ARG A 436 13.63 -5.54 -10.96
C ARG A 436 13.90 -6.95 -11.47
N THR A 437 14.34 -7.08 -12.73
CA THR A 437 14.66 -8.41 -13.28
C THR A 437 15.89 -9.00 -12.65
N ILE A 438 16.96 -8.22 -12.56
CA ILE A 438 18.20 -8.61 -11.88
C ILE A 438 17.88 -9.06 -10.44
N TYR A 439 17.08 -8.29 -9.70
CA TYR A 439 16.64 -8.64 -8.36
C TYR A 439 15.85 -9.95 -8.34
N SER A 440 14.85 -10.12 -9.22
CA SER A 440 14.06 -11.34 -9.27
C SER A 440 14.92 -12.59 -9.50
N ILE A 441 15.96 -12.48 -10.34
CA ILE A 441 16.87 -13.60 -10.64
C ILE A 441 17.82 -13.86 -9.46
N ILE A 442 18.45 -12.81 -8.91
CA ILE A 442 19.37 -12.91 -7.75
C ILE A 442 18.66 -13.43 -6.50
N SER A 443 17.37 -13.09 -6.32
CA SER A 443 16.57 -13.53 -5.18
C SER A 443 16.41 -15.06 -5.11
N LEU A 444 16.58 -15.78 -6.22
CA LEU A 444 16.54 -17.25 -6.28
C LEU A 444 17.78 -17.91 -5.64
N GLN A 445 18.86 -17.16 -5.38
CA GLN A 445 20.07 -17.62 -4.70
C GLN A 445 20.75 -18.84 -5.35
N ILE A 446 20.72 -18.94 -6.69
CA ILE A 446 21.33 -20.06 -7.41
C ILE A 446 22.85 -19.82 -7.59
N PRO A 447 23.74 -20.72 -7.12
CA PRO A 447 25.19 -20.47 -7.06
C PRO A 447 25.83 -20.11 -8.40
N ASP A 448 25.54 -20.84 -9.47
CA ASP A 448 26.17 -20.65 -10.79
C ASP A 448 25.81 -19.28 -11.40
N CYS A 449 24.56 -18.87 -11.26
CA CYS A 449 24.08 -17.57 -11.70
C CYS A 449 24.77 -16.43 -10.94
N MET A 450 24.93 -16.60 -9.62
CA MET A 450 25.62 -15.62 -8.77
C MET A 450 27.09 -15.49 -9.13
N MET A 451 27.77 -16.59 -9.48
CA MET A 451 29.16 -16.55 -9.94
C MET A 451 29.30 -15.80 -11.26
N GLN A 452 28.40 -16.03 -12.23
CA GLN A 452 28.45 -15.31 -13.52
C GLN A 452 28.13 -13.83 -13.37
N PHE A 453 27.15 -13.44 -12.55
CA PHE A 453 26.88 -12.03 -12.26
C PHE A 453 28.08 -11.34 -11.60
N LYS A 454 28.79 -12.02 -10.69
CA LYS A 454 30.03 -11.53 -10.08
C LYS A 454 31.14 -11.36 -11.11
N ALA A 455 31.36 -12.37 -11.95
CA ALA A 455 32.37 -12.33 -13.03
C ALA A 455 32.07 -11.21 -14.05
N ALA A 456 30.80 -10.89 -14.27
CA ALA A 456 30.38 -9.77 -15.11
C ALA A 456 30.66 -8.40 -14.49
N GLY A 457 30.88 -8.29 -13.18
CA GLY A 457 31.13 -7.02 -12.48
C GLY A 457 29.87 -6.34 -11.94
N ILE A 458 28.82 -7.09 -11.59
CA ILE A 458 27.56 -6.48 -11.11
C ILE A 458 27.73 -5.58 -9.87
N LEU A 459 28.65 -5.94 -8.96
CA LEU A 459 28.86 -5.20 -7.71
C LEU A 459 29.35 -3.77 -7.99
N THR A 460 30.31 -3.60 -8.89
CA THR A 460 30.85 -2.27 -9.23
C THR A 460 29.79 -1.42 -9.92
N ALA A 461 28.99 -1.99 -10.82
CA ALA A 461 27.88 -1.29 -11.46
C ALA A 461 26.80 -0.84 -10.46
N LEU A 462 26.40 -1.71 -9.53
CA LEU A 462 25.41 -1.39 -8.48
C LEU A 462 25.94 -0.31 -7.52
N VAL A 463 27.21 -0.39 -7.10
CA VAL A 463 27.85 0.63 -6.23
C VAL A 463 27.94 1.98 -6.94
N ASN A 464 28.32 2.00 -8.22
CA ASN A 464 28.41 3.23 -9.02
C ASN A 464 27.03 3.88 -9.21
N LEU A 465 26.01 3.07 -9.50
CA LEU A 465 24.64 3.54 -9.67
C LEU A 465 24.08 4.07 -8.34
N THR A 466 24.34 3.38 -7.23
CA THR A 466 23.95 3.81 -5.88
C THR A 466 24.58 5.15 -5.53
N ASN A 467 25.90 5.30 -5.73
CA ASN A 467 26.58 6.58 -5.46
C ASN A 467 26.02 7.74 -6.29
N ARG A 468 25.67 7.51 -7.57
CA ARG A 468 25.06 8.55 -8.42
C ARG A 468 23.68 8.99 -7.96
N ILE A 469 22.85 8.05 -7.48
CA ILE A 469 21.52 8.38 -6.94
C ILE A 469 21.65 9.14 -5.61
N ILE A 470 22.60 8.74 -4.77
CA ILE A 470 22.86 9.41 -3.48
C ILE A 470 23.30 10.86 -3.68
N THR A 471 24.01 11.17 -4.76
CA THR A 471 24.46 12.53 -5.08
C THR A 471 23.40 13.43 -5.71
N LEU A 472 22.17 12.94 -5.94
CA LEU A 472 21.09 13.77 -6.47
C LEU A 472 20.65 14.83 -5.44
N GLU A 473 20.22 16.00 -5.93
CA GLU A 473 19.79 17.12 -5.08
C GLU A 473 18.55 16.79 -4.23
N GLU A 474 17.59 16.05 -4.79
CA GLU A 474 16.38 15.59 -4.09
C GLU A 474 16.09 14.10 -4.34
N LEU A 475 15.76 13.37 -3.27
CA LEU A 475 15.33 11.97 -3.36
C LEU A 475 13.82 11.84 -3.61
N THR A 476 13.42 11.91 -4.88
CA THR A 476 12.03 11.61 -5.30
C THR A 476 11.59 10.19 -4.92
N LEU A 477 10.29 9.93 -4.81
CA LEU A 477 9.72 8.59 -4.54
C LEU A 477 10.25 7.51 -5.50
N HIS A 478 10.45 7.88 -6.77
CA HIS A 478 10.97 6.98 -7.79
C HIS A 478 12.45 6.65 -7.56
N SER A 479 13.27 7.64 -7.21
CA SER A 479 14.66 7.46 -6.81
C SER A 479 14.79 6.58 -5.56
N GLN A 480 13.92 6.79 -4.57
CA GLN A 480 13.88 5.96 -3.35
C GLN A 480 13.49 4.51 -3.65
N THR A 481 12.57 4.27 -4.58
CA THR A 481 12.18 2.91 -5.01
C THR A 481 13.32 2.20 -5.73
N LEU A 482 14.01 2.91 -6.63
CA LEU A 482 15.20 2.41 -7.30
C LEU A 482 16.30 2.03 -6.29
N LEU A 483 16.56 2.93 -5.34
CA LEU A 483 17.53 2.72 -4.27
C LEU A 483 17.17 1.54 -3.36
N THR A 484 15.89 1.37 -3.02
CA THR A 484 15.41 0.21 -2.23
C THR A 484 15.77 -1.10 -2.93
N LEU A 485 15.49 -1.20 -4.23
CA LEU A 485 15.82 -2.39 -5.02
C LEU A 485 17.33 -2.61 -5.13
N LEU A 486 18.13 -1.55 -5.25
CA LEU A 486 19.59 -1.65 -5.30
C LEU A 486 20.13 -2.25 -4.01
N ILE A 487 19.71 -1.70 -2.87
CA ILE A 487 20.14 -2.17 -1.56
C ILE A 487 19.70 -3.63 -1.35
N MET A 488 18.47 -3.99 -1.74
CA MET A 488 18.03 -5.38 -1.69
C MET A 488 18.89 -6.28 -2.57
N THR A 489 19.22 -5.89 -3.80
CA THR A 489 20.12 -6.69 -4.66
C THR A 489 21.51 -6.87 -4.05
N LEU A 490 22.08 -5.80 -3.47
CA LEU A 490 23.39 -5.83 -2.81
C LEU A 490 23.36 -6.76 -1.58
N ASP A 491 22.31 -6.67 -0.77
CA ASP A 491 22.11 -7.51 0.42
C ASP A 491 22.03 -9.00 0.05
N HIS A 492 21.29 -9.36 -1.00
CA HIS A 492 21.23 -10.73 -1.49
C HIS A 492 22.55 -11.23 -2.11
N LEU A 493 23.33 -10.35 -2.76
CA LEU A 493 24.67 -10.68 -3.27
C LEU A 493 25.66 -10.92 -2.14
N GLN A 494 25.53 -10.17 -1.04
CA GLN A 494 26.43 -10.23 0.11
C GLN A 494 26.17 -11.45 1.00
N ARG A 495 24.92 -11.80 1.30
CA ARG A 495 24.59 -13.01 2.08
C ARG A 495 25.13 -14.30 1.46
N ALA A 496 25.23 -14.34 0.13
CA ALA A 496 25.74 -15.50 -0.60
C ALA A 496 27.27 -15.70 -0.48
N ASN A 497 28.01 -14.74 0.09
CA ASN A 497 29.46 -14.81 0.26
C ASN A 497 29.85 -14.58 1.72
N SER A 498 30.35 -15.62 2.39
CA SER A 498 31.10 -15.48 3.63
C SER A 498 32.53 -14.94 3.41
N SER A 499 32.99 -14.85 2.15
CA SER A 499 34.33 -14.42 1.78
C SER A 499 34.32 -13.54 0.51
N LEU A 500 34.39 -12.21 0.65
CA LEU A 500 35.28 -11.32 -0.13
C LEU A 500 34.96 -9.80 0.03
N SER A 501 35.95 -9.08 0.55
CA SER A 501 36.66 -7.95 -0.10
C SER A 501 36.01 -6.62 -0.52
N SER A 502 34.77 -6.26 -0.14
CA SER A 502 34.38 -4.84 -0.12
C SER A 502 33.43 -4.50 1.03
N CYS A 503 33.88 -4.79 2.24
CA CYS A 503 33.24 -4.23 3.43
C CYS A 503 33.29 -2.70 3.40
N GLU A 504 34.36 -2.10 2.85
CA GLU A 504 34.59 -0.68 2.96
C GLU A 504 33.66 0.17 2.07
N ASP A 505 33.42 -0.22 0.81
CA ASP A 505 32.50 0.52 -0.06
C ASP A 505 31.04 0.36 0.40
N SER A 506 30.70 -0.83 0.90
CA SER A 506 29.38 -1.11 1.47
C SER A 506 29.11 -0.25 2.71
N LEU A 507 30.09 -0.14 3.62
CA LEU A 507 29.99 0.74 4.79
C LEU A 507 29.89 2.22 4.37
N LYS A 508 30.67 2.68 3.39
CA LYS A 508 30.57 4.06 2.85
C LYS A 508 29.19 4.36 2.27
N ILE A 509 28.57 3.39 1.58
CA ILE A 509 27.20 3.53 1.06
C ILE A 509 26.20 3.65 2.21
N ILE A 510 26.30 2.77 3.22
CA ILE A 510 25.42 2.80 4.40
C ILE A 510 25.53 4.14 5.13
N GLU A 511 26.76 4.60 5.39
CA GLU A 511 27.03 5.87 6.06
C GLU A 511 26.42 7.05 5.30
N LYS A 512 26.68 7.17 4.00
CA LYS A 512 26.13 8.25 3.17
C LYS A 512 24.59 8.22 3.14
N LEU A 513 24.00 7.03 3.06
CA LEU A 513 22.55 6.87 3.05
C LEU A 513 21.93 7.23 4.39
N LEU A 514 22.50 6.77 5.51
CA LEU A 514 22.02 7.11 6.84
C LEU A 514 22.18 8.61 7.11
N GLN A 515 23.28 9.24 6.66
CA GLN A 515 23.45 10.70 6.74
C GLN A 515 22.41 11.44 5.91
N ARG A 516 22.15 10.98 4.68
CA ARG A 516 21.09 11.54 3.84
C ARG A 516 19.71 11.36 4.47
N CYS A 517 19.50 10.30 5.24
CA CYS A 517 18.27 10.11 6.01
C CYS A 517 18.05 11.16 7.11
N GLN A 518 19.08 11.92 7.46
CA GLN A 518 18.98 13.00 8.43
C GLN A 518 18.66 14.37 7.80
N ASN A 519 18.74 14.49 6.47
CA ASN A 519 18.58 15.75 5.76
C ASN A 519 17.11 16.22 5.74
N PRO A 520 16.79 17.43 6.25
CA PRO A 520 15.42 17.92 6.28
C PRO A 520 14.86 18.33 4.91
N GLU A 521 15.72 18.55 3.92
CA GLU A 521 15.33 19.00 2.56
C GLU A 521 14.81 17.86 1.66
N ASP A 522 15.05 16.60 2.02
CA ASP A 522 14.55 15.46 1.26
C ASP A 522 13.08 15.14 1.61
N PHE A 523 12.33 14.63 0.64
CA PHE A 523 10.99 14.08 0.88
C PHE A 523 11.01 13.03 2.00
N VAL A 524 9.92 12.95 2.77
CA VAL A 524 9.72 11.91 3.80
C VAL A 524 10.15 10.55 3.26
N ILE A 525 11.17 9.99 3.89
CA ILE A 525 11.82 8.77 3.41
C ILE A 525 10.89 7.59 3.60
N ASN A 526 10.73 6.80 2.54
CA ASN A 526 9.86 5.65 2.53
C ASN A 526 10.34 4.57 3.53
N ASP A 527 9.43 4.06 4.35
CA ASP A 527 9.69 2.95 5.28
C ASP A 527 10.34 1.74 4.59
N LYS A 528 9.98 1.46 3.32
CA LYS A 528 10.58 0.35 2.54
C LYS A 528 12.08 0.53 2.34
N LEU A 529 12.51 1.77 2.07
CA LEU A 529 13.92 2.09 1.91
C LEU A 529 14.65 1.90 3.24
N LEU A 530 14.12 2.44 4.33
CA LEU A 530 14.70 2.28 5.67
C LEU A 530 14.78 0.82 6.11
N ILE A 531 13.75 0.01 5.82
CA ILE A 531 13.74 -1.42 6.10
C ILE A 531 14.84 -2.15 5.31
N SER A 532 14.95 -1.86 4.01
CA SER A 532 16.00 -2.47 3.17
C SER A 532 17.40 -2.05 3.59
N LEU A 533 17.59 -0.77 3.94
CA LEU A 533 18.84 -0.22 4.46
C LEU A 533 19.20 -0.85 5.81
N GLY A 534 18.22 -1.01 6.70
CA GLY A 534 18.40 -1.71 7.97
C GLY A 534 18.84 -3.17 7.76
N SER A 535 18.15 -3.93 6.90
CA SER A 535 18.54 -5.31 6.57
C SER A 535 19.97 -5.39 6.02
N PHE A 536 20.31 -4.54 5.06
CA PHE A 536 21.65 -4.51 4.46
C PHE A 536 22.73 -4.09 5.47
N THR A 537 22.43 -3.12 6.34
CA THR A 537 23.32 -2.70 7.43
C THR A 537 23.52 -3.84 8.41
N TRP A 538 22.46 -4.56 8.77
CA TRP A 538 22.54 -5.73 9.63
C TRP A 538 23.51 -6.75 9.05
N THR A 539 23.27 -7.20 7.81
CA THR A 539 24.12 -8.16 7.11
C THR A 539 25.58 -7.68 7.05
N CYS A 540 25.84 -6.42 6.71
CA CYS A 540 27.20 -5.86 6.63
C CYS A 540 27.93 -5.81 7.97
N VAL A 541 27.25 -5.34 9.00
CA VAL A 541 27.86 -5.07 10.31
C VAL A 541 28.06 -6.36 11.10
N THR A 542 27.14 -7.32 11.01
CA THR A 542 27.29 -8.61 11.69
C THR A 542 28.17 -9.61 10.92
N ALA A 543 28.54 -9.33 9.67
CA ALA A 543 29.39 -10.23 8.88
C ALA A 543 30.81 -10.40 9.45
N SER A 544 31.39 -9.37 10.07
CA SER A 544 32.70 -9.46 10.70
C SER A 544 32.90 -8.48 11.85
N SER A 545 33.70 -8.87 12.84
CA SER A 545 34.04 -8.00 13.98
C SER A 545 34.82 -6.75 13.54
N GLU A 546 35.63 -6.84 12.48
CA GLU A 546 36.38 -5.71 11.94
C GLU A 546 35.47 -4.68 11.26
N ALA A 547 34.45 -5.14 10.53
CA ALA A 547 33.43 -4.28 9.93
C ALA A 547 32.67 -3.48 10.99
N LEU A 548 32.25 -4.17 12.05
CA LEU A 548 31.57 -3.57 13.19
C LEU A 548 32.43 -2.49 13.84
N GLN A 549 33.71 -2.76 14.10
CA GLN A 549 34.60 -1.79 14.73
C GLN A 549 34.78 -0.55 13.84
N LYS A 550 35.06 -0.71 12.55
CA LYS A 550 35.19 0.42 11.61
C LYS A 550 33.91 1.25 11.52
N PHE A 551 32.75 0.60 11.56
CA PHE A 551 31.47 1.28 11.54
C PHE A 551 31.22 2.08 12.83
N ILE A 552 31.59 1.55 14.00
CA ILE A 552 31.51 2.25 15.28
C ILE A 552 32.46 3.46 15.30
N GLU A 553 33.72 3.29 14.88
CA GLU A 553 34.74 4.36 14.83
C GLU A 553 34.32 5.53 13.94
N ARG A 554 33.56 5.27 12.87
CA ARG A 554 33.01 6.29 11.96
C ARG A 554 31.70 6.94 12.46
N GLY A 555 31.25 6.61 13.66
CA GLY A 555 30.03 7.18 14.26
C GLY A 555 28.74 6.54 13.77
N GLY A 556 28.79 5.34 13.18
CA GLY A 556 27.61 4.63 12.67
C GLY A 556 26.54 4.36 13.73
N THR A 557 26.93 4.15 14.99
CA THR A 557 26.01 3.98 16.13
C THR A 557 25.10 5.20 16.31
N TYR A 558 25.65 6.41 16.20
CA TYR A 558 24.86 7.65 16.32
C TYR A 558 23.85 7.79 15.18
N LEU A 559 24.29 7.48 13.94
CA LEU A 559 23.42 7.52 12.77
C LEU A 559 22.24 6.55 12.87
N ILE A 560 22.45 5.35 13.44
CA ILE A 560 21.37 4.38 13.71
C ILE A 560 20.40 4.94 14.75
N LEU A 561 20.90 5.53 15.84
CA LEU A 561 20.06 6.11 16.90
C LEU A 561 19.23 7.30 16.41
N ASP A 562 19.83 8.18 15.59
CA ASP A 562 19.13 9.31 14.98
C ASP A 562 18.02 8.84 14.02
N THR A 563 18.30 7.77 13.26
CA THR A 563 17.31 7.14 12.37
C THR A 563 16.19 6.46 13.18
N LEU A 564 16.51 5.85 14.32
CA LEU A 564 15.55 5.25 15.24
C LEU A 564 14.59 6.30 15.82
N ASP A 565 15.09 7.46 16.23
CA ASP A 565 14.28 8.50 16.85
C ASP A 565 13.24 9.08 15.87
N LYS A 566 13.61 9.22 14.59
CA LYS A 566 12.76 9.79 13.53
C LYS A 566 11.83 8.79 12.82
N SER A 567 12.18 7.50 12.81
CA SER A 567 11.50 6.50 11.97
C SER A 567 10.18 5.99 12.56
N HIS A 568 9.36 5.35 11.72
CA HIS A 568 8.14 4.66 12.14
C HIS A 568 8.44 3.26 12.70
N ARG A 569 7.41 2.63 13.29
CA ARG A 569 7.50 1.35 14.01
C ARG A 569 8.24 0.22 13.28
N HIS A 570 8.00 0.07 11.97
CA HIS A 570 8.56 -1.05 11.21
C HIS A 570 10.08 -0.93 11.03
N PRO A 571 10.62 0.19 10.50
CA PRO A 571 12.06 0.44 10.54
C PRO A 571 12.65 0.40 11.96
N GLN A 572 11.98 1.00 12.96
CA GLN A 572 12.45 0.99 14.35
C GLN A 572 12.74 -0.42 14.84
N ASN A 573 11.86 -1.38 14.54
CA ASN A 573 12.03 -2.76 14.97
C ASN A 573 13.29 -3.44 14.39
N ILE A 574 13.69 -3.07 13.17
CA ILE A 574 14.89 -3.59 12.50
C ILE A 574 16.13 -2.94 13.07
N PHE A 575 16.16 -1.61 13.15
CA PHE A 575 17.30 -0.88 13.71
C PHE A 575 17.55 -1.21 15.18
N MET A 576 16.48 -1.45 15.97
CA MET A 576 16.62 -1.98 17.33
C MET A 576 17.25 -3.38 17.36
N GLY A 577 17.04 -4.19 16.31
CA GLY A 577 17.65 -5.52 16.18
C GLY A 577 19.14 -5.40 15.95
N ILE A 578 19.53 -4.57 14.98
CA ILE A 578 20.93 -4.24 14.69
C ILE A 578 21.62 -3.72 15.95
N LEU A 579 20.99 -2.76 16.63
CA LEU A 579 21.56 -2.13 17.82
C LEU A 579 21.74 -3.14 18.97
N SER A 580 20.78 -4.06 19.16
CA SER A 580 20.90 -5.15 20.14
C SER A 580 22.11 -6.04 19.86
N ASP A 581 22.36 -6.41 18.60
CA ASP A 581 23.51 -7.24 18.23
C ASP A 581 24.83 -6.47 18.34
N MET A 582 24.85 -5.19 17.96
CA MET A 582 26.01 -4.31 18.13
C MET A 582 26.39 -4.11 19.62
N CYS A 583 25.41 -4.09 20.53
CA CYS A 583 25.63 -3.92 21.98
C CYS A 583 26.38 -5.09 22.63
N VAL A 584 26.51 -6.23 21.94
CA VAL A 584 27.34 -7.35 22.43
C VAL A 584 28.82 -6.93 22.47
N ASN A 585 29.23 -5.99 21.62
CA ASN A 585 30.58 -5.43 21.64
C ASN A 585 30.65 -4.25 22.63
N SER A 586 31.56 -4.32 23.60
CA SER A 586 31.76 -3.30 24.63
C SER A 586 32.13 -1.93 24.06
N HIS A 587 32.77 -1.85 22.88
CA HIS A 587 33.10 -0.60 22.21
C HIS A 587 31.86 0.20 21.76
N CYS A 588 30.69 -0.43 21.64
CA CYS A 588 29.44 0.25 21.31
C CYS A 588 28.90 1.06 22.50
N ILE A 589 29.13 0.58 23.73
CA ILE A 589 28.53 1.12 24.96
C ILE A 589 28.83 2.61 25.19
N PRO A 590 30.07 3.12 25.01
CA PRO A 590 30.35 4.55 25.16
C PRO A 590 29.48 5.43 24.26
N HIS A 591 29.31 5.06 22.99
CA HIS A 591 28.51 5.81 22.01
C HIS A 591 27.02 5.84 22.38
N LEU A 592 26.50 4.77 22.95
CA LEU A 592 25.13 4.67 23.45
C LEU A 592 24.88 5.62 24.63
N CYS A 593 25.86 5.75 25.51
CA CYS A 593 25.76 6.60 26.70
C CYS A 593 25.81 8.09 26.34
N THR A 594 26.64 8.44 25.35
CA THR A 594 26.87 9.81 24.94
C THR A 594 25.82 10.35 23.96
N TRP A 595 25.09 9.48 23.26
CA TRP A 595 24.08 9.92 22.30
C TRP A 595 22.97 10.76 22.94
N ARG A 596 22.51 11.79 22.22
CA ARG A 596 21.40 12.65 22.59
C ARG A 596 20.48 12.83 21.39
N GLY A 597 19.18 12.70 21.62
CA GLY A 597 18.18 12.94 20.58
C GLY A 597 18.05 14.43 20.23
N LEU A 598 17.09 14.75 19.36
CA LEU A 598 16.78 16.15 18.98
C LEU A 598 16.58 17.05 20.20
N ASN A 599 15.98 16.50 21.25
CA ASN A 599 15.94 17.13 22.57
C ASN A 599 17.21 16.74 23.33
N LYS A 600 18.11 17.72 23.54
CA LYS A 600 19.39 17.53 24.24
C LYS A 600 19.26 16.96 25.67
N SER A 601 18.09 17.08 26.29
CA SER A 601 17.75 16.50 27.60
C SER A 601 17.33 15.02 27.56
N LYS A 602 17.05 14.45 26.38
CA LYS A 602 16.60 13.06 26.23
C LYS A 602 17.74 12.20 25.69
N GLY A 603 18.23 11.29 26.54
CA GLY A 603 19.23 10.28 26.18
C GLY A 603 18.62 8.95 25.72
N LEU A 604 19.47 7.94 25.55
CA LEU A 604 19.08 6.60 25.13
C LEU A 604 18.00 5.97 26.02
N LEU A 605 18.10 6.10 27.35
CA LEU A 605 17.14 5.48 28.26
C LEU A 605 15.72 6.05 28.10
N SER A 606 15.59 7.35 27.82
CA SER A 606 14.30 7.97 27.49
C SER A 606 13.77 7.51 26.13
N LEU A 607 14.64 7.33 25.14
CA LEU A 607 14.25 6.76 23.84
C LEU A 607 13.72 5.33 24.00
N LEU A 608 14.46 4.46 24.69
CA LEU A 608 14.06 3.07 24.95
C LEU A 608 12.74 2.99 25.72
N SER A 609 12.57 3.84 26.73
CA SER A 609 11.35 3.89 27.54
C SER A 609 10.15 4.36 26.72
N ARG A 610 10.32 5.39 25.86
CA ARG A 610 9.28 5.83 24.92
C ARG A 610 8.87 4.70 23.96
N LEU A 611 9.84 4.06 23.29
CA LEU A 611 9.58 2.97 22.35
C LEU A 611 8.89 1.77 23.03
N TRP A 612 9.24 1.49 24.28
CA TRP A 612 8.55 0.50 25.10
C TRP A 612 7.07 0.86 25.30
N ARG A 613 6.79 2.07 25.80
CA ARG A 613 5.42 2.55 26.04
C ARG A 613 4.57 2.57 24.77
N ASP A 614 5.15 2.97 23.64
CA ASP A 614 4.48 2.95 22.32
C ASP A 614 4.04 1.52 21.95
N GLU A 615 4.92 0.54 22.17
CA GLU A 615 4.64 -0.87 21.92
C GLU A 615 3.62 -1.46 22.92
N GLU A 616 3.63 -1.03 24.19
CA GLU A 616 2.59 -1.40 25.17
C GLU A 616 1.21 -0.89 24.83
N ARG A 617 1.11 0.36 24.40
CA ARG A 617 -0.15 0.94 23.93
C ARG A 617 -0.69 0.18 22.72
N ARG A 618 0.17 -0.20 21.78
CA ARG A 618 -0.21 -0.98 20.59
C ARG A 618 -0.73 -2.37 20.93
N ILE A 619 -0.01 -3.10 21.79
CA ILE A 619 -0.38 -4.47 22.20
C ILE A 619 -1.60 -4.45 23.17
N GLY A 620 -1.88 -3.30 23.77
CA GLY A 620 -3.02 -3.06 24.66
C GLY A 620 -2.80 -3.63 26.05
N VAL A 621 -1.59 -3.49 26.58
CA VAL A 621 -1.25 -3.87 27.97
C VAL A 621 -1.92 -2.90 28.94
N LYS A 622 -2.44 -3.44 30.04
CA LYS A 622 -3.11 -2.67 31.09
C LYS A 622 -2.11 -1.91 31.96
N ARG A 623 -2.33 -0.61 32.12
CA ARG A 623 -1.46 0.33 32.82
C ARG A 623 -2.34 1.34 33.54
N THR A 624 -1.91 1.75 34.73
CA THR A 624 -2.53 2.86 35.45
C THR A 624 -2.31 4.18 34.69
N PRO A 625 -3.07 5.26 34.98
CA PRO A 625 -2.84 6.57 34.36
C PRO A 625 -1.43 7.15 34.58
N ARG A 626 -0.74 6.70 35.64
CA ARG A 626 0.65 7.08 35.95
C ARG A 626 1.70 6.15 35.31
N GLY A 627 1.28 5.20 34.46
CA GLY A 627 2.17 4.25 33.77
C GLY A 627 2.58 3.02 34.59
N CYS A 628 2.12 2.87 35.83
CA CYS A 628 2.43 1.72 36.68
C CYS A 628 1.68 0.44 36.25
N ILE A 629 2.15 -0.71 36.73
CA ILE A 629 1.49 -2.00 36.55
C ILE A 629 0.09 -1.95 37.19
N GLU A 630 -0.94 -2.20 36.39
CA GLU A 630 -2.33 -2.30 36.87
C GLU A 630 -2.69 -3.75 37.24
N ASP A 631 -2.33 -4.70 36.36
CA ASP A 631 -2.58 -6.13 36.55
C ASP A 631 -1.32 -6.83 37.06
N ILE A 632 -1.32 -7.20 38.35
CA ILE A 632 -0.18 -7.83 39.04
C ILE A 632 0.01 -9.27 38.57
N GLU A 633 -1.07 -9.97 38.24
CA GLU A 633 -1.03 -11.35 37.79
C GLU A 633 -0.53 -11.43 36.34
N LEU A 634 -0.87 -10.44 35.51
CA LEU A 634 -0.51 -10.40 34.08
C LEU A 634 0.16 -9.08 33.64
N PRO A 635 1.35 -8.71 34.17
CA PRO A 635 1.90 -7.36 34.00
C PRO A 635 2.26 -6.95 32.58
N LEU A 636 2.57 -7.89 31.68
CA LEU A 636 2.98 -7.62 30.30
C LEU A 636 1.97 -8.06 29.24
N MET A 637 0.88 -8.72 29.67
CA MET A 637 0.00 -9.50 28.79
C MET A 637 -0.80 -8.57 27.88
N GLY A 638 -0.69 -8.81 26.57
CA GLY A 638 -1.46 -8.11 25.55
C GLY A 638 -2.87 -8.64 25.33
N ARG A 639 -3.69 -7.91 24.57
CA ARG A 639 -5.05 -8.36 24.21
C ARG A 639 -5.05 -9.66 23.39
N ILE A 640 -4.18 -9.75 22.39
CA ILE A 640 -4.07 -10.92 21.51
C ILE A 640 -3.51 -12.13 22.26
N GLN A 641 -2.40 -11.92 22.99
CA GLN A 641 -1.78 -12.95 23.82
C GLN A 641 -2.79 -13.50 24.85
N TRP A 642 -3.50 -12.62 25.55
CA TRP A 642 -4.54 -13.01 26.49
C TRP A 642 -5.65 -13.82 25.81
N ARG A 643 -6.16 -13.40 24.66
CA ARG A 643 -7.16 -14.18 23.91
C ARG A 643 -6.63 -15.57 23.55
N ASN A 644 -5.39 -15.67 23.08
CA ASN A 644 -4.81 -16.95 22.66
C ASN A 644 -4.53 -17.87 23.88
N THR A 645 -4.05 -17.32 24.98
CA THR A 645 -3.86 -18.08 26.23
C THR A 645 -5.19 -18.54 26.82
N PHE A 646 -6.19 -17.65 26.86
CA PHE A 646 -7.42 -17.91 27.63
C PHE A 646 -8.58 -18.50 26.82
N TYR A 647 -8.74 -18.14 25.54
CA TYR A 647 -9.91 -18.54 24.74
C TYR A 647 -9.62 -19.60 23.70
N THR A 648 -8.43 -19.63 23.11
CA THR A 648 -8.11 -20.66 22.11
C THR A 648 -7.68 -21.96 22.78
N LYS A 649 -8.06 -23.11 22.22
CA LYS A 649 -7.52 -24.41 22.65
C LYS A 649 -6.02 -24.40 22.40
N THR A 650 -5.23 -24.50 23.45
CA THR A 650 -3.76 -24.50 23.36
C THR A 650 -3.30 -25.75 22.61
N ILE A 651 -2.51 -25.56 21.56
CA ILE A 651 -1.94 -26.62 20.71
C ILE A 651 -0.59 -27.07 21.30
N GLU A 652 -0.21 -28.32 21.09
CA GLU A 652 1.14 -28.81 21.39
C GLU A 652 2.19 -27.99 20.63
N ASN A 653 3.28 -27.59 21.32
CA ASN A 653 4.39 -26.78 20.77
C ASN A 653 4.06 -25.32 20.42
N TYR A 654 3.00 -24.74 21.00
CA TYR A 654 2.64 -23.33 20.80
C TYR A 654 2.57 -22.57 22.13
N SER A 655 3.32 -21.48 22.23
CA SER A 655 3.29 -20.53 23.34
C SER A 655 2.87 -19.14 22.84
N PRO A 656 1.67 -18.65 23.23
CA PRO A 656 1.24 -17.28 22.95
C PRO A 656 2.25 -16.22 23.41
N THR A 657 2.93 -16.45 24.54
CA THR A 657 3.98 -15.55 25.04
C THR A 657 5.14 -15.45 24.07
N LEU A 658 5.66 -16.57 23.54
CA LEU A 658 6.75 -16.55 22.57
C LEU A 658 6.31 -15.97 21.22
N GLU A 659 5.08 -16.23 20.77
CA GLU A 659 4.54 -15.60 19.57
C GLU A 659 4.52 -14.07 19.71
N SER A 660 4.17 -13.56 20.90
CA SER A 660 4.13 -12.12 21.17
C SER A 660 5.50 -11.43 21.08
N TRP A 661 6.60 -12.19 21.22
CA TRP A 661 7.95 -11.66 21.09
C TRP A 661 8.34 -11.42 19.63
N VAL A 662 7.79 -12.20 18.71
CA VAL A 662 8.11 -12.13 17.28
C VAL A 662 7.67 -10.77 16.73
N GLY A 663 8.63 -10.02 16.19
CA GLY A 663 8.37 -8.68 15.65
C GLY A 663 8.15 -7.58 16.70
N SER A 664 8.39 -7.85 17.99
CA SER A 664 8.33 -6.83 19.04
C SER A 664 9.70 -6.20 19.33
N VAL A 665 9.68 -4.93 19.74
CA VAL A 665 10.86 -4.20 20.23
C VAL A 665 11.21 -4.54 21.68
N ARG A 666 10.27 -5.07 22.48
CA ARG A 666 10.47 -5.32 23.92
C ARG A 666 11.67 -6.23 24.23
N PRO A 667 11.85 -7.40 23.59
CA PRO A 667 13.02 -8.24 23.87
C PRO A 667 14.35 -7.56 23.52
N LYS A 668 14.34 -6.72 22.47
CA LYS A 668 15.50 -5.97 22.00
C LYS A 668 15.89 -4.87 22.98
N ILE A 669 14.91 -4.12 23.49
CA ILE A 669 15.10 -3.11 24.54
C ILE A 669 15.67 -3.76 25.80
N TYR A 670 15.10 -4.89 26.23
CA TYR A 670 15.60 -5.65 27.36
C TYR A 670 17.05 -6.11 27.17
N SER A 671 17.39 -6.64 25.99
CA SER A 671 18.75 -7.05 25.63
C SER A 671 19.74 -5.90 25.78
N ILE A 672 19.46 -4.76 25.15
CA ILE A 672 20.31 -3.56 25.21
C ILE A 672 20.47 -3.10 26.66
N ARG A 673 19.36 -3.03 27.42
CA ARG A 673 19.38 -2.66 28.84
C ARG A 673 20.26 -3.61 29.67
N LYS A 674 20.22 -4.92 29.42
CA LYS A 674 21.08 -5.88 30.11
C LYS A 674 22.55 -5.76 29.72
N GLN A 675 22.86 -5.47 28.46
CA GLN A 675 24.24 -5.23 28.03
C GLN A 675 24.83 -3.95 28.65
N LEU A 676 24.02 -2.90 28.80
CA LEU A 676 24.43 -1.68 29.53
C LEU A 676 24.73 -1.98 31.00
N LEU A 677 23.87 -2.76 31.67
CA LEU A 677 24.07 -3.15 33.07
C LEU A 677 25.26 -4.11 33.26
N ALA A 678 25.52 -5.01 32.31
CA ALA A 678 26.66 -5.91 32.36
C ALA A 678 28.00 -5.17 32.21
N ASN A 679 28.00 -4.06 31.46
CA ASN A 679 29.15 -3.17 31.28
C ASN A 679 29.03 -1.91 32.16
N ALA A 680 28.52 -2.07 33.38
CA ALA A 680 28.28 -0.95 34.30
C ALA A 680 29.56 -0.13 34.55
N GLU A 681 30.72 -0.75 34.70
CA GLU A 681 31.98 -0.03 34.92
C GLU A 681 32.28 0.98 33.79
N VAL A 682 32.15 0.56 32.53
CA VAL A 682 32.33 1.45 31.36
C VAL A 682 31.26 2.53 31.33
N TYR A 683 30.02 2.17 31.68
CA TYR A 683 28.90 3.11 31.76
C TYR A 683 29.16 4.21 32.80
N GLU A 684 29.62 3.85 33.99
CA GLU A 684 29.93 4.76 35.09
C GLU A 684 31.12 5.66 34.74
N ILE A 685 32.20 5.09 34.17
CA ILE A 685 33.37 5.86 33.70
C ILE A 685 32.95 6.91 32.66
N VAL A 686 32.14 6.53 31.68
CA VAL A 686 31.68 7.44 30.62
C VAL A 686 30.73 8.49 31.19
N ARG A 687 29.83 8.11 32.11
CA ARG A 687 28.95 9.07 32.79
C ARG A 687 29.75 10.14 33.52
N ASP A 688 30.77 9.72 34.28
CA ASP A 688 31.56 10.61 35.13
C ASP A 688 32.50 11.48 34.27
N HIS A 689 33.08 10.91 33.21
CA HIS A 689 33.95 11.62 32.28
C HIS A 689 33.23 12.73 31.52
N TYR A 690 32.02 12.46 31.01
CA TYR A 690 31.30 13.42 30.19
C TYR A 690 30.26 14.25 30.97
N LYS A 691 30.05 13.99 32.27
CA LYS A 691 29.02 14.63 33.13
C LYS A 691 27.62 14.62 32.49
N ILE A 692 27.37 13.58 31.70
CA ILE A 692 26.32 13.54 30.68
C ILE A 692 24.92 13.33 31.29
N LEU A 693 24.84 12.87 32.54
CA LEU A 693 23.61 12.54 33.27
C LEU A 693 23.33 13.46 34.47
N ALA A 694 23.72 14.73 34.41
CA ALA A 694 23.39 15.71 35.46
C ALA A 694 21.87 16.00 35.58
N GLU A 695 21.07 15.58 34.61
CA GLU A 695 19.60 15.64 34.66
C GLU A 695 19.04 14.27 35.08
N ASP A 696 18.30 14.25 36.19
CA ASP A 696 17.52 13.09 36.65
C ASP A 696 16.62 12.59 35.49
N LEU A 697 16.53 11.27 35.31
CA LEU A 697 15.62 10.68 34.33
C LEU A 697 14.17 11.06 34.68
N SER A 698 13.31 11.20 33.67
CA SER A 698 11.90 11.51 33.96
C SER A 698 11.26 10.38 34.80
N PRO A 699 10.38 10.70 35.77
CA PRO A 699 9.77 9.67 36.62
C PRO A 699 8.96 8.66 35.79
N GLU A 700 8.39 9.09 34.65
CA GLU A 700 7.70 8.21 33.70
C GLU A 700 8.65 7.18 33.06
N ASP A 701 9.87 7.61 32.71
CA ASP A 701 10.89 6.70 32.16
C ASP A 701 11.42 5.77 33.24
N GLU A 702 11.65 6.24 34.48
CA GLU A 702 12.07 5.38 35.60
C GLU A 702 11.04 4.28 35.90
N ILE A 703 9.75 4.63 35.95
CA ILE A 703 8.63 3.68 36.12
C ILE A 703 8.64 2.63 35.01
N THR A 704 8.91 3.05 33.77
CA THR A 704 8.99 2.14 32.61
C THR A 704 10.18 1.19 32.75
N LEU A 705 11.34 1.70 33.16
CA LEU A 705 12.56 0.91 33.32
C LEU A 705 12.44 -0.16 34.40
N CYS A 706 11.69 0.09 35.49
CA CYS A 706 11.38 -0.96 36.48
C CYS A 706 10.70 -2.18 35.84
N ILE A 707 9.87 -1.97 34.82
CA ILE A 707 9.21 -3.05 34.06
C ILE A 707 10.21 -3.71 33.12
N VAL A 708 10.99 -2.90 32.37
CA VAL A 708 12.00 -3.39 31.42
C VAL A 708 12.99 -4.32 32.14
N ASP A 709 13.52 -3.92 33.29
CA ASP A 709 14.55 -4.67 34.02
C ASP A 709 14.09 -6.08 34.45
N GLN A 710 12.78 -6.28 34.61
CA GLN A 710 12.13 -7.55 34.98
C GLN A 710 11.43 -8.26 33.80
N PHE A 711 11.54 -7.77 32.56
CA PHE A 711 10.83 -8.29 31.39
C PHE A 711 10.93 -9.80 31.22
N PHE A 712 12.15 -10.35 31.29
CA PHE A 712 12.37 -11.79 31.12
C PHE A 712 11.72 -12.60 32.25
N ARG A 713 11.73 -12.10 33.48
CA ARG A 713 11.08 -12.77 34.62
C ARG A 713 9.57 -12.81 34.45
N PHE A 714 8.97 -11.70 34.04
CA PHE A 714 7.53 -11.65 33.75
C PHE A 714 7.13 -12.56 32.60
N SER A 715 7.92 -12.60 31.52
CA SER A 715 7.62 -13.48 30.38
C SER A 715 7.74 -14.95 30.77
N ARG A 716 8.76 -15.32 31.57
CA ARG A 716 8.89 -16.68 32.11
C ARG A 716 7.70 -17.05 32.99
N GLY A 717 7.20 -16.13 33.80
CA GLY A 717 5.99 -16.33 34.61
C GLY A 717 4.73 -16.55 33.77
N GLN A 718 4.56 -15.81 32.67
CA GLN A 718 3.46 -16.01 31.74
C GLN A 718 3.50 -17.39 31.09
N VAL A 719 4.69 -17.88 30.69
CA VAL A 719 4.87 -19.24 30.16
C VAL A 719 4.49 -20.31 31.19
N TRP A 720 4.86 -20.14 32.47
CA TRP A 720 4.40 -21.07 33.52
C TRP A 720 2.87 -21.10 33.66
N GLY A 721 2.22 -19.94 33.56
CA GLY A 721 0.76 -19.85 33.52
C GLY A 721 0.13 -20.55 32.31
N GLU A 722 0.77 -20.46 31.14
CA GLU A 722 0.35 -21.18 29.93
C GLU A 722 0.46 -22.70 30.10
N VAL A 723 1.55 -23.20 30.68
CA VAL A 723 1.75 -24.64 30.95
C VAL A 723 0.67 -25.17 31.89
N LEU A 724 0.41 -24.49 33.01
CA LEU A 724 -0.63 -24.89 33.95
C LEU A 724 -2.01 -24.95 33.28
N ARG A 725 -2.28 -23.99 32.41
CA ARG A 725 -3.53 -23.92 31.66
C ARG A 725 -3.64 -25.01 30.61
N TYR A 726 -2.56 -25.31 29.89
CA TYR A 726 -2.48 -26.41 28.93
C TYR A 726 -2.79 -27.76 29.60
N LEU A 727 -2.15 -28.05 30.74
CA LEU A 727 -2.40 -29.27 31.52
C LEU A 727 -3.87 -29.37 31.93
N LYS A 728 -4.45 -28.28 32.43
CA LYS A 728 -5.87 -28.20 32.80
C LYS A 728 -6.80 -28.45 31.61
N GLN A 729 -6.50 -27.90 30.43
CA GLN A 729 -7.31 -28.12 29.22
C GLN A 729 -7.25 -29.57 28.72
N LYS A 730 -6.11 -30.25 28.88
CA LYS A 730 -5.92 -31.65 28.52
C LYS A 730 -6.44 -32.63 29.60
N GLY A 731 -6.88 -32.14 30.75
CA GLY A 731 -7.33 -32.96 31.87
C GLY A 731 -6.19 -33.73 32.55
N VAL A 732 -4.95 -33.25 32.42
CA VAL A 732 -3.76 -33.87 33.01
C VAL A 732 -3.48 -33.22 34.36
N ASN A 733 -3.48 -34.03 35.42
CA ASN A 733 -3.07 -33.58 36.74
C ASN A 733 -1.56 -33.86 36.91
N PRO A 734 -0.73 -32.84 37.18
CA PRO A 734 0.69 -33.05 37.48
C PRO A 734 0.85 -33.86 38.77
N LEU A 735 1.99 -34.56 38.91
CA LEU A 735 2.36 -35.22 40.15
C LEU A 735 2.47 -34.19 41.29
N GLY A 736 2.27 -34.60 42.55
CA GLY A 736 2.21 -33.67 43.68
C GLY A 736 3.39 -32.68 43.75
N ALA A 737 4.63 -33.20 43.63
CA ALA A 737 5.84 -32.38 43.63
C ALA A 737 5.92 -31.41 42.42
N ASP A 738 5.53 -31.87 41.23
CA ASP A 738 5.52 -31.03 40.03
C ASP A 738 4.44 -29.94 40.10
N GLY A 739 3.27 -30.28 40.65
CA GLY A 739 2.17 -29.34 40.89
C GLY A 739 2.55 -28.26 41.89
N GLU A 740 3.19 -28.62 43.00
CA GLU A 740 3.73 -27.67 43.97
C GLU A 740 4.77 -26.75 43.34
N MET A 741 5.70 -27.30 42.54
CA MET A 741 6.70 -26.50 41.83
C MET A 741 6.07 -25.49 40.85
N LEU A 742 5.06 -25.91 40.09
CA LEU A 742 4.32 -25.02 39.19
C LEU A 742 3.62 -23.88 39.96
N LEU A 743 3.03 -24.18 41.12
CA LEU A 743 2.40 -23.18 41.98
C LEU A 743 3.43 -22.18 42.54
N VAL A 744 4.57 -22.68 43.03
CA VAL A 744 5.68 -21.83 43.51
C VAL A 744 6.19 -20.91 42.40
N MET A 745 6.31 -21.40 41.17
CA MET A 745 6.74 -20.57 40.04
C MET A 745 5.72 -19.48 39.68
N CYS A 746 4.43 -19.79 39.74
CA CYS A 746 3.36 -18.80 39.55
C CYS A 746 3.34 -17.76 40.69
N GLN A 747 3.55 -18.20 41.94
CA GLN A 747 3.63 -17.31 43.10
C GLN A 747 4.81 -16.34 42.98
N ARG A 748 5.99 -16.82 42.60
CA ARG A 748 7.17 -15.97 42.37
C ARG A 748 6.94 -14.92 41.28
N HIS A 749 6.16 -15.25 40.25
CA HIS A 749 5.77 -14.29 39.22
C HIS A 749 4.89 -13.18 39.79
N ARG A 750 3.89 -13.52 40.60
CA ARG A 750 3.04 -12.54 41.30
C ARG A 750 3.86 -11.67 42.28
N GLU A 751 4.75 -12.26 43.05
CA GLU A 751 5.66 -11.54 43.97
C GLU A 751 6.54 -10.53 43.21
N CYS A 752 7.03 -10.89 42.02
CA CYS A 752 7.76 -9.97 41.15
C CYS A 752 6.87 -8.80 40.69
N GLY A 753 5.59 -9.04 40.39
CA GLY A 753 4.63 -8.00 40.04
C GLY A 753 4.41 -7.00 41.18
N LEU A 754 4.25 -7.51 42.41
CA LEU A 754 4.14 -6.69 43.62
C LEU A 754 5.40 -5.85 43.84
N TYR A 755 6.58 -6.48 43.79
CA TYR A 755 7.86 -5.81 43.96
C TYR A 755 8.05 -4.65 42.97
N VAL A 756 7.74 -4.87 41.68
CA VAL A 756 7.88 -3.80 40.67
C VAL A 756 6.90 -2.67 40.93
N ARG A 757 5.65 -2.97 41.32
CA ARG A 757 4.69 -1.93 41.69
C ARG A 757 5.17 -1.10 42.89
N ASP A 758 5.70 -1.75 43.92
CA ASP A 758 6.22 -1.05 45.10
C ASP A 758 7.44 -0.17 44.75
N CYS A 759 8.28 -0.58 43.79
CA CYS A 759 9.32 0.28 43.21
C CYS A 759 8.73 1.50 42.49
N GLN A 760 7.70 1.31 41.66
CA GLN A 760 7.05 2.39 40.93
C GLN A 760 6.37 3.40 41.86
N GLU A 761 5.71 2.93 42.92
CA GLU A 761 5.09 3.77 43.95
C GLU A 761 6.13 4.59 44.72
N ARG A 762 7.30 4.01 45.02
CA ARG A 762 8.42 4.74 45.65
C ARG A 762 8.96 5.86 44.77
N ILE A 763 9.07 5.65 43.46
CA ILE A 763 9.47 6.69 42.50
C ILE A 763 8.48 7.85 42.51
N ILE A 764 7.19 7.53 42.41
CA ILE A 764 6.10 8.51 42.45
C ILE A 764 6.14 9.33 43.75
N TRP A 765 6.24 8.64 44.89
CA TRP A 765 6.32 9.28 46.19
C TRP A 765 7.55 10.21 46.30
N GLY A 766 8.70 9.76 45.78
CA GLY A 766 9.92 10.54 45.71
C GLY A 766 9.73 11.83 44.91
N GLN A 767 9.06 11.74 43.75
CA GLN A 767 8.75 12.90 42.91
C GLN A 767 7.81 13.88 43.61
N GLU A 768 6.70 13.40 44.18
CA GLU A 768 5.76 14.27 44.91
C GLU A 768 6.43 14.97 46.09
N LYS A 769 7.38 14.30 46.77
CA LYS A 769 8.20 14.91 47.83
C LYS A 769 9.13 15.99 47.27
N LYS A 770 9.80 15.75 46.14
CA LYS A 770 10.65 16.74 45.45
C LYS A 770 9.84 17.95 44.97
N GLU A 771 8.63 17.74 44.48
CA GLU A 771 7.71 18.81 44.05
C GLU A 771 7.21 19.65 45.23
N ARG A 772 6.74 19.01 46.30
CA ARG A 772 6.36 19.72 47.54
C ARG A 772 7.53 20.53 48.12
N ALA A 773 8.75 19.98 48.11
CA ALA A 773 9.92 20.71 48.56
C ALA A 773 10.22 21.95 47.70
N ARG A 774 10.07 21.84 46.37
CA ARG A 774 10.21 22.97 45.43
C ARG A 774 9.13 24.02 45.64
N GLU A 775 7.89 23.62 45.81
CA GLU A 775 6.76 24.52 46.09
C GLU A 775 6.99 25.29 47.40
N VAL A 776 7.41 24.61 48.47
CA VAL A 776 7.73 25.26 49.75
C VAL A 776 8.88 26.26 49.59
N GLN A 777 9.93 25.92 48.85
CA GLN A 777 11.03 26.83 48.57
C GLN A 777 10.56 28.06 47.78
N GLU A 778 9.67 27.89 46.82
CA GLU A 778 9.14 28.99 46.00
C GLU A 778 8.18 29.89 46.79
N ILE A 779 7.32 29.31 47.64
CA ILE A 779 6.49 30.06 48.60
C ILE A 779 7.38 30.88 49.55
N ASN A 780 8.46 30.30 50.07
CA ASN A 780 9.41 31.02 50.91
C ASN A 780 10.08 32.17 50.15
N ARG A 781 10.49 31.96 48.89
CA ARG A 781 11.02 33.03 48.04
C ARG A 781 10.01 34.17 47.85
N PHE A 782 8.73 33.87 47.60
CA PHE A 782 7.69 34.89 47.49
C PHE A 782 7.47 35.63 48.80
N ARG A 783 7.52 34.92 49.93
CA ARG A 783 7.40 35.53 51.26
C ARG A 783 8.57 36.46 51.54
N ASP A 784 9.79 36.04 51.23
CA ASP A 784 11.01 36.82 51.43
C ASP A 784 11.01 38.06 50.53
N ALA A 785 10.59 37.93 49.27
CA ALA A 785 10.43 39.06 48.35
C ALA A 785 9.39 40.08 48.86
N ARG A 786 8.25 39.61 49.39
CA ARG A 786 7.23 40.49 50.00
C ARG A 786 7.73 41.13 51.28
N LEU A 787 8.49 40.41 52.09
CA LEU A 787 9.11 40.95 53.31
C LEU A 787 10.10 42.05 52.96
N MET A 788 10.97 41.85 51.97
CA MET A 788 11.90 42.88 51.49
C MET A 788 11.16 44.12 51.02
N ALA A 789 10.12 43.98 50.18
CA ALA A 789 9.31 45.12 49.73
C ALA A 789 8.63 45.86 50.89
N ALA A 790 8.13 45.14 51.91
CA ALA A 790 7.54 45.75 53.10
C ALA A 790 8.58 46.50 53.95
N LEU A 791 9.79 45.95 54.09
CA LEU A 791 10.90 46.59 54.79
C LEU A 791 11.36 47.87 54.07
N GLU A 792 11.45 47.85 52.74
CA GLU A 792 11.77 49.02 51.93
C GLU A 792 10.69 50.12 52.03
N ALA A 793 9.41 49.72 51.99
CA ALA A 793 8.30 50.65 52.20
C ALA A 793 8.35 51.27 53.60
N ALA A 794 8.60 50.47 54.65
CA ALA A 794 8.73 50.97 56.02
C ALA A 794 9.92 51.93 56.17
N GLN A 795 11.05 51.64 55.53
CA GLN A 795 12.20 52.55 55.50
C GLN A 795 11.86 53.86 54.78
N THR A 796 11.08 53.80 53.71
CA THR A 796 10.64 54.99 52.96
C THR A 796 9.68 55.84 53.79
N VAL A 797 8.72 55.22 54.48
CA VAL A 797 7.81 55.93 55.41
C VAL A 797 8.61 56.57 56.54
N ASP A 798 9.50 55.81 57.20
CA ASP A 798 10.36 56.35 58.27
C ASP A 798 11.24 57.51 57.77
N PHE A 799 11.74 57.44 56.53
CA PHE A 799 12.47 58.55 55.91
C PHE A 799 11.58 59.79 55.68
N ILE A 800 10.37 59.61 55.18
CA ILE A 800 9.39 60.69 54.98
C ILE A 800 9.03 61.33 56.34
N GLU A 801 8.70 60.53 57.35
CA GLU A 801 8.34 61.03 58.69
C GLU A 801 9.52 61.75 59.35
N ARG A 802 10.76 61.24 59.20
CA ARG A 802 11.98 61.93 59.68
C ARG A 802 12.26 63.26 58.99
N THR A 803 11.76 63.48 57.79
CA THR A 803 12.03 64.72 57.02
C THR A 803 10.88 65.71 57.10
N ALA A 804 9.63 65.25 57.09
CA ALA A 804 8.43 66.07 57.01
C ALA A 804 7.76 66.34 58.37
N ASP A 805 7.73 65.37 59.29
CA ASP A 805 7.01 65.48 60.55
C ASP A 805 7.93 65.95 61.70
N ARG A 806 7.52 67.00 62.42
CA ARG A 806 8.26 67.53 63.58
C ARG A 806 8.01 66.69 64.82
N ASP A 807 6.77 66.25 65.05
CA ASP A 807 6.38 65.57 66.28
C ASP A 807 7.00 64.18 66.32
N TYR A 808 7.00 63.48 65.18
CA TYR A 808 7.71 62.19 65.02
C TYR A 808 9.21 62.30 65.29
N ARG A 809 9.88 63.36 64.82
CA ARG A 809 11.31 63.59 65.09
C ARG A 809 11.60 63.82 66.57
N VAL A 810 10.74 64.55 67.27
CA VAL A 810 10.87 64.79 68.72
C VAL A 810 10.69 63.48 69.47
N GLU A 811 9.63 62.72 69.17
CA GLU A 811 9.37 61.42 69.78
C GLU A 811 10.53 60.43 69.53
N ARG A 812 11.08 60.38 68.31
CA ARG A 812 12.24 59.55 67.98
C ARG A 812 13.50 59.98 68.73
N LYS A 813 13.71 61.29 68.89
CA LYS A 813 14.83 61.83 69.68
C LYS A 813 14.69 61.43 71.15
N GLU A 814 13.50 61.57 71.73
CA GLU A 814 13.22 61.16 73.11
C GLU A 814 13.42 59.65 73.30
N ARG A 815 12.96 58.81 72.36
CA ARG A 815 13.23 57.37 72.37
C ARG A 815 14.72 57.06 72.28
N GLN A 816 15.46 57.78 71.43
CA GLN A 816 16.91 57.60 71.28
C GLN A 816 17.64 58.01 72.58
N GLU A 817 17.27 59.15 73.17
CA GLU A 817 17.78 59.61 74.47
C GLU A 817 17.45 58.59 75.57
N ALA A 818 16.24 58.01 75.58
CA ALA A 818 15.86 56.97 76.52
C ALA A 818 16.69 55.68 76.35
N GLN A 819 16.96 55.25 75.11
CA GLN A 819 17.80 54.08 74.82
C GLN A 819 19.27 54.31 75.20
N VAL A 820 19.81 55.49 74.88
CA VAL A 820 21.17 55.88 75.31
C VAL A 820 21.24 55.91 76.82
N ASN A 821 20.27 56.53 77.50
CA ASN A 821 20.21 56.55 78.96
C ASN A 821 20.06 55.15 79.55
N GLN A 822 19.35 54.23 78.89
CA GLN A 822 19.25 52.84 79.31
C GLN A 822 20.58 52.09 79.14
N GLY A 823 21.31 52.30 78.03
CA GLY A 823 22.64 51.73 77.81
C GLY A 823 23.73 52.32 78.73
N LEU A 824 23.52 53.54 79.24
CA LEU A 824 24.40 54.22 80.19
C LEU A 824 24.10 53.87 81.66
N ARG A 825 23.05 53.08 81.95
CA ARG A 825 22.79 52.57 83.31
C ARG A 825 23.78 51.44 83.63
N PHE A 826 24.41 51.53 84.80
CA PHE A 826 25.23 50.44 85.31
C PHE A 826 24.37 49.19 85.60
N PRO A 827 24.90 47.97 85.41
CA PRO A 827 24.22 46.74 85.80
C PRO A 827 23.81 46.78 87.28
N HIS A 828 22.65 46.21 87.61
CA HIS A 828 22.16 46.18 88.99
C HIS A 828 23.12 45.40 89.90
N GLY A 829 23.60 46.03 90.98
CA GLY A 829 24.47 45.43 92.01
C GLY A 829 25.91 45.93 92.04
N VAL A 830 26.31 46.90 91.21
CA VAL A 830 27.69 47.43 91.17
C VAL A 830 27.82 48.75 91.96
N ILE A 831 28.91 48.91 92.72
CA ILE A 831 29.19 50.10 93.55
C ILE A 831 29.59 51.27 92.62
N PRO A 832 28.93 52.45 92.71
CA PRO A 832 29.16 53.56 91.77
C PRO A 832 30.59 54.12 91.74
N SER A 833 31.39 53.91 92.79
CA SER A 833 32.77 54.39 92.90
C SER A 833 33.77 53.66 92.01
N ASP A 834 33.45 52.44 91.58
CA ASP A 834 34.35 51.59 90.79
C ASP A 834 34.08 51.68 89.28
N CYS A 835 33.12 52.52 88.89
CA CYS A 835 32.69 52.68 87.51
C CYS A 835 32.98 54.09 86.98
N HIS A 836 33.90 54.20 86.03
CA HIS A 836 34.13 55.46 85.32
C HIS A 836 33.22 55.56 84.08
N ARG A 837 32.38 56.61 84.04
CA ARG A 837 31.69 57.00 82.80
C ARG A 837 32.71 57.57 81.82
N THR A 838 32.88 56.91 80.68
CA THR A 838 33.80 57.34 79.61
C THR A 838 33.18 58.35 78.64
N TYR A 839 31.91 58.75 78.84
CA TYR A 839 31.20 59.70 77.97
C TYR A 839 30.81 60.96 78.77
N PRO A 840 31.11 62.17 78.28
CA PRO A 840 30.69 63.43 78.91
C PRO A 840 29.17 63.62 78.87
N GLU A 841 28.61 64.23 79.91
CA GLU A 841 27.20 64.63 79.96
C GLU A 841 26.95 65.74 78.90
N ASN A 842 25.91 65.57 78.08
CA ASN A 842 25.49 66.44 76.96
C ASN A 842 26.16 66.21 75.58
N TRP A 843 26.58 64.99 75.26
CA TRP A 843 27.01 64.67 73.90
C TRP A 843 25.81 64.44 72.95
N ASN A 844 25.65 65.29 71.94
CA ASN A 844 24.77 65.03 70.79
C ASN A 844 25.36 63.91 69.91
N VAL A 845 24.98 62.66 70.15
CA VAL A 845 25.37 61.53 69.30
C VAL A 845 24.16 61.05 68.49
N THR A 846 24.24 61.14 67.17
CA THR A 846 23.42 60.27 66.30
C THR A 846 23.95 58.85 66.45
N THR A 847 23.16 57.95 67.02
CA THR A 847 23.51 56.52 67.09
C THR A 847 23.60 55.98 65.67
N ILE A 848 24.81 55.82 65.14
CA ILE A 848 25.07 55.09 63.92
C ILE A 848 24.93 53.61 64.30
N PHE A 849 23.81 52.99 63.91
CA PHE A 849 23.59 51.56 64.14
C PHE A 849 24.66 50.72 63.43
N ASN A 850 25.08 49.60 64.05
CA ASN A 850 26.02 48.58 63.53
C ASN A 850 27.54 48.89 63.51
N GLN A 851 28.12 49.45 64.59
CA GLN A 851 29.55 49.28 64.84
C GLN A 851 29.80 48.27 65.97
N VAL A 852 30.41 47.14 65.64
CA VAL A 852 30.97 46.19 66.62
C VAL A 852 32.36 46.69 67.01
N HIS A 853 32.48 47.39 68.14
CA HIS A 853 33.79 47.73 68.69
C HIS A 853 34.33 46.57 69.53
N ARG A 854 35.39 45.92 69.05
CA ARG A 854 36.22 45.03 69.88
C ARG A 854 37.20 45.87 70.70
N ILE A 855 36.94 46.01 71.99
CA ILE A 855 37.89 46.61 72.95
C ILE A 855 38.96 45.54 73.26
N LYS A 856 40.23 45.84 72.96
CA LYS A 856 41.36 45.04 73.44
C LYS A 856 41.74 45.52 74.84
N THR A 857 41.47 44.73 75.86
CA THR A 857 42.00 44.97 77.21
C THR A 857 43.47 44.59 77.26
N ALA A 858 44.32 45.48 77.78
CA ALA A 858 45.72 45.21 78.09
C ALA A 858 45.83 44.27 79.32
N PRO A 859 46.84 43.41 79.40
CA PRO A 859 46.98 42.47 80.52
C PRO A 859 47.53 43.17 81.77
N SER A 860 46.84 43.02 82.89
CA SER A 860 47.38 43.30 84.22
C SER A 860 48.15 42.08 84.73
N PHE A 861 49.36 42.31 85.26
CA PHE A 861 50.26 41.32 85.85
C PHE A 861 49.64 40.58 87.05
N PRO A 862 50.12 39.36 87.37
CA PRO A 862 49.54 38.51 88.42
C PRO A 862 50.08 38.88 89.80
N ASP A 863 49.21 38.87 90.81
CA ASP A 863 49.63 38.77 92.21
C ASP A 863 49.55 37.30 92.67
N PRO A 864 50.60 36.77 93.34
CA PRO A 864 50.67 35.39 93.78
C PRO A 864 50.16 35.30 95.22
N ASP A 865 49.03 34.63 95.45
CA ASP A 865 48.71 33.92 96.70
C ASP A 865 47.26 33.43 96.66
N ASN A 866 47.07 32.17 96.26
CA ASN A 866 46.42 31.17 97.11
C ASN A 866 46.33 29.82 96.41
N VAL A 867 47.13 28.92 96.95
CA VAL A 867 47.11 27.48 96.76
C VAL A 867 45.92 26.93 97.55
N GLU A 868 45.02 26.18 96.91
CA GLU A 868 44.52 24.90 97.45
C GLU A 868 43.74 24.05 96.42
N ARG A 869 44.44 23.03 95.94
CA ARG A 869 44.05 21.60 95.80
C ARG A 869 42.61 21.21 95.39
N ALA A 870 42.55 20.73 94.14
CA ALA A 870 42.15 19.37 93.72
C ALA A 870 40.67 18.91 93.70
N SER A 871 40.10 18.88 92.47
CA SER A 871 39.49 17.74 91.73
C SER A 871 38.31 16.91 92.31
N PRO A 872 37.52 16.12 91.53
CA PRO A 872 37.30 16.03 90.07
C PRO A 872 35.80 15.85 89.63
N ARG A 873 35.58 15.68 88.30
CA ARG A 873 34.36 15.25 87.55
C ARG A 873 33.44 16.41 87.11
N SER A 874 33.07 16.59 85.86
CA SER A 874 33.00 15.73 84.67
C SER A 874 33.44 16.48 83.40
N LEU A 875 34.52 16.02 82.77
CA LEU A 875 34.89 16.41 81.41
C LEU A 875 34.20 15.46 80.43
N THR A 876 33.19 15.94 79.73
CA THR A 876 32.82 15.44 78.41
C THR A 876 33.88 15.93 77.41
N PRO A 877 34.60 15.03 76.73
CA PRO A 877 35.49 15.39 75.63
C PRO A 877 34.70 15.62 74.34
N ALA A 878 35.38 16.26 73.39
CA ALA A 878 34.95 16.49 72.01
C ALA A 878 34.40 15.22 71.35
N VAL A 879 33.26 15.34 70.68
CA VAL A 879 32.75 14.31 69.79
C VAL A 879 33.61 14.33 68.52
N SER A 880 34.58 13.43 68.49
CA SER A 880 34.96 12.71 67.27
C SER A 880 33.85 11.71 66.95
N CYS A 881 33.29 11.78 65.76
CA CYS A 881 32.69 10.64 65.08
C CYS A 881 33.28 10.60 63.67
N GLU A 882 34.39 9.87 63.56
CA GLU A 882 34.63 9.05 62.39
C GLU A 882 33.49 8.01 62.33
N PHE A 883 32.82 7.93 61.19
CA PHE A 883 32.31 6.66 60.68
C PHE A 883 32.95 6.47 59.32
N SER A 884 33.98 5.63 59.31
CA SER A 884 34.24 4.71 58.22
C SER A 884 33.03 3.78 58.12
N ASP A 885 32.48 3.67 56.92
CA ASP A 885 31.89 2.43 56.44
C ASP A 885 32.33 2.30 54.98
N ASP A 886 33.39 1.51 54.82
CA ASP A 886 33.69 0.79 53.61
C ASP A 886 32.43 0.05 53.15
N TRP A 887 31.83 0.56 52.07
CA TRP A 887 30.98 -0.24 51.20
C TRP A 887 31.79 -0.57 49.96
N ASP A 888 32.49 -1.68 50.05
CA ASP A 888 32.88 -2.46 48.89
C ASP A 888 31.62 -2.95 48.16
N TYR A 889 31.66 -2.65 46.85
CA TYR A 889 31.07 -3.32 45.68
C TYR A 889 30.16 -4.54 45.85
#